data_AF-A0A9P5ZFX5-F1
#
_entry.id   AF-A0A9P5ZFX5-F1
#
_cell.length_a   1.000
_cell.length_b   1.000
_cell.length_c   1.000
_cell.angle_alpha   90.00
_cell.angle_beta   90.00
_cell.angle_gamma   90.00
#
_symmetry.space_group_name_H-M   'P 1'
#
loop_
_entity.id
_entity.type
_entity.pdbx_description
1 polymer ?
#
loop_
_entity_poly.entity_id
_entity_poly.type
_entity_poly.pdbx_seq_one_letter_code
_entity_poly.pdbx_strand_id
1 'polypeptide(L)'
;MSATPIPPTTSLSDPTHTSLTIPSSISETTPFTFTSTFPIATVVQGSTSFTSFGETTVTIRPTGTSVSSTSTLSSTTSSATSVFSTTGLSVSAPKPICPGGGIDSAAAGILAVVIVPSAIGLILWIIFAILRPRFRQVYALREWFIPSDVRPKPLGSSFFAFLFPKVPLVPSVPSDVSDAGRSAAQDAKLFPSDEELSQRALWIALLIALGWSVLALGAALPLYIVNTPCNADYPSSSVFIGGYSTLTDLSLLRLLRFIENNGTVLNDATTLQARSLSSVPDSLRLRIRVIVLAGLVIIIGVLPALWKILKEFNRVAAYRRRWLGVKCDNKDLAWLSAKKAPGYATWGEKQLKDHLVKIGLSSTLGDGAKRSGVLPRNGERSTRRREEEQPLNSPEEVNVEVDIQSLFSIGNTHRVALLIDERDEILENLEMAETKYISSFRVTTPDPSILDFVPPPPADPSRPYISRPIPLAPQPRRTRPRRQMNRAYGSSSLAPTSFVAPSSYYKLRGVQGISGGRFAEVDRHQSFADSINSRVIGSRFMEVNRDSVAYGRLPLGTNVAVEKSGELGPIPGHESWLPPIPDPRLFGPNYGLTSYEDMEVDEHGVVRTIHEREEADQWVDLSQDEEPLTDHNGIPPDQAGPSSFLRRPRPPKTDTTPPSTRRETFPRRETAYNADPEFVPPPHLRLQPSQPFVRPLDGLGYDDLGHVYTEITQWRSRLKIINAEIADAQNQSYNDIANGTNINGWLMVGRGLRFIPGAQLIEGRAKEDIRWDVLQNERGWLDNLVMWAVILTIAVILAATLTAAVGLSLAPAPDVAHFLPFLQPLVTTETLAAGVATVFAPAVAATVFVVAAIIIIHWVATVQGSVSVSGNQLLIFKITFYVLTAIGSVWLIAIGAVLFSAQAIGSDTNPTTSLANGAVYMSILALALVINVAIVFPACLLLQPIRLWRVLRAEKQAITPRQRFRAIYPRTYDPAYAVGACVLAIIFASTFSLLFPLIAPAVVLLLLLTLIAHRFLVGYVYARTHSQTGGLLHMWLLRRFGTLLSLQPILLGLICLALHFWEEAGVLIGTGFFVIAFVEIYTSWKIRLPGRNSLSPITQNSLDTFASGADTYLRESDSGSGSNAAGTRRRGSMASVLEMMSVTLAVMPSSSNYKGPVPLQTENLDDLVATERAARTNPDAPPRLPPLPFTDHAEDMAGIMYAPELIAPHPIIWLPNDSAGVARSEAVDLQKYHDLQVTLDVRANEDVMRRASSSSQRQSR
;
A
#
# COMPACT_ATOMS: atom_id res chain seq x y z
N MET A 1 31.99 8.10 -26.09
CA MET A 1 33.37 8.28 -26.58
C MET A 1 33.69 7.14 -27.53
N SER A 2 34.18 7.47 -28.75
CA SER A 2 34.72 6.58 -29.81
C SER A 2 33.69 5.62 -30.47
N ALA A 3 33.18 5.72 -31.71
CA ALA A 3 33.52 6.40 -32.98
C ALA A 3 34.86 6.02 -33.63
N THR A 4 34.81 5.27 -34.74
CA THR A 4 35.80 5.23 -35.87
C THR A 4 35.33 4.27 -36.99
N PRO A 5 35.85 4.36 -38.24
CA PRO A 5 35.06 4.76 -39.41
C PRO A 5 35.23 3.89 -40.69
N ILE A 6 34.60 4.36 -41.79
CA ILE A 6 34.68 3.94 -43.21
C ILE A 6 36.13 4.09 -43.75
N PRO A 7 36.59 3.37 -44.81
CA PRO A 7 36.69 3.94 -46.19
C PRO A 7 36.60 2.85 -47.34
N PRO A 8 37.04 3.04 -48.63
CA PRO A 8 36.11 3.27 -49.77
C PRO A 8 36.43 2.57 -51.14
N THR A 9 35.50 2.73 -52.11
CA THR A 9 35.62 2.90 -53.60
C THR A 9 36.38 1.96 -54.55
N THR A 10 35.74 1.71 -55.73
CA THR A 10 36.19 1.47 -57.16
C THR A 10 35.53 0.21 -57.76
N SER A 11 35.12 0.05 -59.03
CA SER A 11 35.01 0.87 -60.27
C SER A 11 34.33 0.01 -61.38
N LEU A 12 33.58 0.68 -62.28
CA LEU A 12 33.24 0.39 -63.71
C LEU A 12 33.19 -1.05 -64.30
N SER A 13 32.10 -1.36 -65.02
CA SER A 13 32.07 -1.70 -66.47
C SER A 13 30.65 -2.06 -66.99
N ASP A 14 30.05 -1.14 -67.76
CA ASP A 14 29.50 -1.20 -69.14
C ASP A 14 28.75 -2.44 -69.72
N PRO A 15 27.99 -2.30 -70.84
CA PRO A 15 26.53 -2.47 -70.84
C PRO A 15 26.03 -3.55 -71.81
N THR A 16 24.76 -3.96 -71.71
CA THR A 16 24.09 -4.69 -72.79
C THR A 16 22.64 -4.25 -72.98
N HIS A 17 22.35 -3.96 -74.24
CA HIS A 17 21.09 -3.51 -74.81
C HIS A 17 19.94 -4.50 -74.58
N THR A 18 18.75 -3.98 -74.28
CA THR A 18 17.49 -4.52 -74.81
C THR A 18 16.49 -3.38 -75.03
N SER A 19 15.84 -3.43 -76.18
CA SER A 19 15.01 -2.42 -76.80
C SER A 19 13.51 -2.66 -76.59
N LEU A 20 12.74 -1.57 -76.72
CA LEU A 20 11.28 -1.45 -76.96
C LEU A 20 10.40 -1.74 -75.72
N THR A 21 9.44 -0.91 -75.32
CA THR A 21 8.49 -0.09 -76.10
C THR A 21 7.82 0.92 -75.15
N ILE A 22 7.74 2.21 -75.51
CA ILE A 22 7.07 3.25 -74.72
C ILE A 22 5.86 3.75 -75.52
N PRO A 23 4.62 3.72 -74.98
CA PRO A 23 3.51 4.48 -75.52
C PRO A 23 3.55 5.92 -75.00
N SER A 24 3.15 6.82 -75.88
CA SER A 24 3.12 8.27 -75.75
C SER A 24 2.12 8.80 -74.71
N SER A 25 2.49 9.99 -74.20
CA SER A 25 1.67 11.12 -73.73
C SER A 25 0.92 11.00 -72.40
N ILE A 26 1.43 11.71 -71.38
CA ILE A 26 0.80 12.87 -70.71
C ILE A 26 1.95 13.72 -70.14
N SER A 27 2.01 15.00 -70.50
CA SER A 27 3.06 15.94 -70.10
C SER A 27 2.71 16.58 -68.75
N GLU A 28 3.41 16.19 -67.68
CA GLU A 28 3.48 16.96 -66.43
C GLU A 28 4.82 17.71 -66.39
N THR A 29 4.79 19.00 -66.74
CA THR A 29 5.90 19.93 -66.47
C THR A 29 5.79 20.45 -65.04
N THR A 30 6.59 19.89 -64.13
CA THR A 30 6.78 20.42 -62.77
C THR A 30 7.64 21.70 -62.79
N PRO A 31 7.23 22.80 -62.15
CA PRO A 31 8.07 24.00 -62.04
C PRO A 31 9.29 23.73 -61.16
N PHE A 32 10.46 24.17 -61.60
CA PHE A 32 11.69 24.22 -60.79
C PHE A 32 11.68 25.51 -59.96
N THR A 33 11.83 25.35 -58.64
CA THR A 33 11.97 26.48 -57.70
C THR A 33 13.39 26.48 -57.15
N PHE A 34 14.10 27.61 -57.30
CA PHE A 34 15.41 27.81 -56.66
C PHE A 34 15.23 28.76 -55.48
N THR A 35 15.72 28.35 -54.30
CA THR A 35 15.77 29.17 -53.09
C THR A 35 17.20 29.66 -52.90
N SER A 36 17.39 30.97 -52.87
CA SER A 36 18.70 31.61 -52.64
C SER A 36 18.63 32.48 -51.38
N THR A 37 19.55 32.24 -50.45
CA THR A 37 19.73 33.07 -49.24
C THR A 37 20.87 34.05 -49.47
N PHE A 38 20.62 35.34 -49.26
CA PHE A 38 21.68 36.36 -49.24
C PHE A 38 21.59 37.24 -47.99
N PRO A 39 22.74 37.68 -47.44
CA PRO A 39 22.77 38.55 -46.26
C PRO A 39 22.22 39.94 -46.61
N ILE A 40 21.20 40.39 -45.89
CA ILE A 40 20.53 41.68 -46.11
C ILE A 40 21.14 42.78 -45.25
N ALA A 41 21.48 42.49 -44.00
CA ALA A 41 22.13 43.47 -43.12
C ALA A 41 22.97 42.80 -42.04
N THR A 42 24.19 43.31 -41.83
CA THR A 42 25.06 42.94 -40.71
C THR A 42 25.12 44.12 -39.75
N VAL A 43 24.50 44.00 -38.59
CA VAL A 43 24.61 45.00 -37.52
C VAL A 43 25.67 44.53 -36.54
N VAL A 44 26.74 45.33 -36.41
CA VAL A 44 27.84 45.07 -35.48
C VAL A 44 27.72 46.07 -34.34
N GLN A 45 27.48 45.56 -33.13
CA GLN A 45 27.55 46.34 -31.89
C GLN A 45 28.62 45.68 -31.01
N GLY A 46 29.38 46.47 -30.23
CA GLY A 46 30.73 46.16 -29.71
C GLY A 46 31.03 44.84 -28.97
N SER A 47 30.11 43.88 -28.89
CA SER A 47 30.35 42.50 -28.47
C SER A 47 29.57 41.42 -29.24
N THR A 48 28.70 41.76 -30.21
CA THR A 48 27.96 40.80 -31.05
C THR A 48 27.69 41.33 -32.47
N SER A 49 27.85 40.47 -33.47
CA SER A 49 27.43 40.75 -34.86
C SER A 49 26.19 39.92 -35.20
N PHE A 50 25.10 40.58 -35.57
CA PHE A 50 23.91 39.92 -36.09
C PHE A 50 23.83 40.13 -37.60
N THR A 51 23.83 39.03 -38.35
CA THR A 51 23.66 39.01 -39.81
C THR A 51 22.27 38.49 -40.11
N SER A 52 21.38 39.33 -40.66
CA SER A 52 20.08 38.88 -41.16
C SER A 52 20.21 38.38 -42.59
N PHE A 53 19.68 37.19 -42.87
CA PHE A 53 19.62 36.62 -44.22
C PHE A 53 18.18 36.72 -44.74
N GLY A 54 18.02 37.13 -45.99
CA GLY A 54 16.73 37.01 -46.68
C GLY A 54 16.73 35.84 -47.64
N GLU A 55 15.67 35.06 -47.62
CA GLU A 55 15.38 34.08 -48.67
C GLU A 55 14.59 34.74 -49.80
N THR A 56 15.03 34.54 -51.03
CA THR A 56 14.19 34.77 -52.20
C THR A 56 14.00 33.47 -52.97
N THR A 57 12.73 33.14 -53.20
CA THR A 57 12.29 31.99 -54.01
C THR A 57 11.91 32.50 -55.39
N VAL A 58 12.69 32.12 -56.41
CA VAL A 58 12.36 32.44 -57.81
C VAL A 58 11.71 31.20 -58.43
N THR A 59 10.44 31.33 -58.80
CA THR A 59 9.70 30.26 -59.50
C THR A 59 9.63 30.62 -60.97
N ILE A 60 10.40 29.94 -61.81
CA ILE A 60 10.39 30.20 -63.26
C ILE A 60 9.30 29.33 -63.89
N ARG A 61 8.26 29.96 -64.43
CA ARG A 61 7.19 29.30 -65.20
C ARG A 61 7.43 29.60 -66.69
N PRO A 62 7.49 28.59 -67.58
CA PRO A 62 7.61 28.86 -69.01
C PRO A 62 6.27 29.41 -69.53
N THR A 63 6.24 30.69 -69.91
CA THR A 63 5.09 31.34 -70.53
C THR A 63 5.04 31.00 -72.03
N GLY A 64 4.08 30.16 -72.40
CA GLY A 64 3.61 30.04 -73.78
C GLY A 64 2.84 31.30 -74.18
N THR A 65 3.21 31.85 -75.33
CA THR A 65 2.68 33.07 -75.94
C THR A 65 1.24 32.89 -76.44
N SER A 66 0.36 33.84 -76.13
CA SER A 66 -0.69 34.28 -77.07
C SER A 66 -1.14 35.72 -76.77
N VAL A 67 -1.18 36.47 -77.86
CA VAL A 67 -1.43 37.91 -78.05
C VAL A 67 -2.88 38.29 -77.76
N SER A 68 -3.12 39.49 -77.19
CA SER A 68 -4.09 40.50 -77.66
C SER A 68 -4.23 41.69 -76.68
N SER A 69 -3.57 42.79 -77.02
CA SER A 69 -3.98 44.21 -76.94
C SER A 69 -5.10 44.65 -75.97
N THR A 70 -4.80 45.59 -75.06
CA THR A 70 -5.07 47.04 -75.24
C THR A 70 -4.48 47.85 -74.08
N SER A 71 -3.60 48.78 -74.41
CA SER A 71 -2.93 49.70 -73.48
C SER A 71 -3.63 51.06 -73.47
N THR A 72 -4.20 51.46 -72.33
CA THR A 72 -4.51 52.86 -72.02
C THR A 72 -3.43 53.40 -71.09
N LEU A 73 -2.54 54.23 -71.66
CA LEU A 73 -1.68 55.11 -70.88
C LEU A 73 -2.53 56.21 -70.25
N SER A 74 -2.36 56.45 -68.95
CA SER A 74 -2.64 57.74 -68.34
C SER A 74 -1.59 58.03 -67.27
N SER A 75 -0.93 59.15 -67.50
CA SER A 75 0.10 59.81 -66.71
C SER A 75 -0.31 60.08 -65.26
N THR A 76 0.58 59.81 -64.31
CA THR A 76 0.59 60.54 -63.04
C THR A 76 2.01 60.97 -62.68
N THR A 77 2.12 62.28 -62.64
CA THR A 77 3.18 63.14 -62.15
C THR A 77 3.58 62.80 -60.72
N SER A 78 4.90 62.84 -60.50
CA SER A 78 5.56 62.93 -59.21
C SER A 78 5.10 64.14 -58.39
N SER A 79 4.52 63.90 -57.23
CA SER A 79 4.52 64.84 -56.10
C SER A 79 4.85 64.08 -54.82
N ALA A 80 5.99 64.43 -54.25
CA ALA A 80 6.46 63.93 -52.98
C ALA A 80 5.55 64.47 -51.86
N THR A 81 4.84 63.57 -51.17
CA THR A 81 4.44 63.77 -49.79
C THR A 81 4.68 62.46 -49.05
N SER A 82 5.50 62.56 -48.02
CA SER A 82 5.91 61.49 -47.12
C SER A 82 4.72 60.91 -46.37
N VAL A 83 4.29 59.71 -46.76
CA VAL A 83 3.56 58.79 -45.89
C VAL A 83 4.30 57.47 -45.97
N PHE A 84 4.86 57.03 -44.83
CA PHE A 84 5.39 55.67 -44.64
C PHE A 84 4.28 54.67 -44.95
N SER A 85 4.20 54.25 -46.21
CA SER A 85 3.44 53.09 -46.64
C SER A 85 4.44 51.95 -46.65
N THR A 86 4.52 51.24 -45.53
CA THR A 86 5.06 49.89 -45.48
C THR A 86 4.25 49.05 -46.47
N THR A 87 4.78 48.86 -47.67
CA THR A 87 4.38 47.80 -48.58
C THR A 87 4.70 46.48 -47.89
N GLY A 88 3.77 46.03 -47.05
CA GLY A 88 3.80 44.71 -46.45
C GLY A 88 3.86 43.70 -47.58
N LEU A 89 4.93 42.90 -47.60
CA LEU A 89 4.95 41.61 -48.29
C LEU A 89 3.72 40.85 -47.81
N SER A 90 2.68 40.81 -48.63
CA SER A 90 1.51 39.97 -48.46
C SER A 90 1.95 38.52 -48.65
N VAL A 91 2.57 37.97 -47.61
CA VAL A 91 2.76 36.53 -47.46
C VAL A 91 1.37 35.92 -47.67
N SER A 92 1.23 35.11 -48.70
CA SER A 92 -0.02 34.43 -49.06
C SER A 92 -0.52 33.67 -47.83
N ALA A 93 -1.45 34.26 -47.09
CA ALA A 93 -2.03 33.65 -45.92
C ALA A 93 -2.62 32.29 -46.34
N PRO A 94 -2.33 31.20 -45.61
CA PRO A 94 -2.88 29.90 -45.93
C PRO A 94 -4.41 30.02 -45.91
N LYS A 95 -5.05 29.83 -47.08
CA LYS A 95 -6.51 29.89 -47.17
C LYS A 95 -7.10 28.81 -46.26
N PRO A 96 -8.11 29.14 -45.42
CA PRO A 96 -8.81 28.13 -44.64
C PRO A 96 -9.35 27.04 -45.59
N ILE A 97 -9.25 25.80 -45.16
CA ILE A 97 -9.57 24.62 -45.97
C ILE A 97 -10.88 24.03 -45.44
N CYS A 98 -11.85 23.76 -46.31
CA CYS A 98 -13.07 23.07 -45.91
C CYS A 98 -12.80 21.57 -45.65
N PRO A 99 -13.62 20.90 -44.82
CA PRO A 99 -13.51 19.46 -44.62
C PRO A 99 -13.56 18.71 -45.95
N GLY A 100 -12.52 17.92 -46.23
CA GLY A 100 -12.35 17.20 -47.50
C GLY A 100 -11.46 17.90 -48.54
N GLY A 101 -11.07 19.16 -48.31
CA GLY A 101 -10.20 19.94 -49.20
C GLY A 101 -8.69 19.84 -48.94
N GLY A 102 -8.27 19.18 -47.85
CA GLY A 102 -6.86 19.06 -47.45
C GLY A 102 -6.66 18.88 -45.95
N ILE A 103 -5.39 18.88 -45.51
CA ILE A 103 -4.98 18.77 -44.10
C ILE A 103 -4.40 20.12 -43.67
N ASP A 104 -4.99 20.74 -42.66
CA ASP A 104 -4.45 21.95 -42.02
C ASP A 104 -3.53 21.60 -40.84
N SER A 105 -2.88 22.62 -40.25
CA SER A 105 -1.94 22.42 -39.15
C SER A 105 -2.58 21.77 -37.92
N ALA A 106 -3.81 22.12 -37.56
CA ALA A 106 -4.49 21.53 -36.43
C ALA A 106 -4.89 20.06 -36.68
N ALA A 107 -5.38 19.70 -37.86
CA ALA A 107 -5.63 18.29 -38.22
C ALA A 107 -4.34 17.48 -38.28
N ALA A 108 -3.25 18.05 -38.82
CA ALA A 108 -1.93 17.43 -38.79
C ALA A 108 -1.44 17.23 -37.34
N GLY A 109 -1.67 18.21 -36.47
CA GLY A 109 -1.38 18.12 -35.04
C GLY A 109 -2.18 17.03 -34.34
N ILE A 110 -3.49 16.92 -34.57
CA ILE A 110 -4.31 15.82 -34.04
C ILE A 110 -3.86 14.48 -34.59
N LEU A 111 -3.52 14.39 -35.87
CA LEU A 111 -2.99 13.16 -36.46
C LEU A 111 -1.68 12.75 -35.78
N ALA A 112 -0.79 13.70 -35.47
CA ALA A 112 0.39 13.45 -34.66
C ALA A 112 0.05 12.97 -33.23
N VAL A 113 -0.95 13.60 -32.57
CA VAL A 113 -1.46 13.19 -31.25
C VAL A 113 -2.12 11.81 -31.27
N VAL A 114 -2.67 11.38 -32.40
CA VAL A 114 -3.18 10.01 -32.55
C VAL A 114 -2.01 9.05 -32.76
N ILE A 115 -1.14 9.30 -33.74
CA ILE A 115 -0.09 8.36 -34.14
C ILE A 115 0.96 8.16 -33.04
N VAL A 116 1.50 9.24 -32.48
CA VAL A 116 2.65 9.16 -31.56
C VAL A 116 2.25 8.49 -30.24
N PRO A 117 1.24 8.97 -29.48
CA PRO A 117 0.68 8.27 -28.33
C PRO A 117 0.18 6.84 -28.62
N SER A 118 -0.40 6.57 -29.79
CA SER A 118 -0.80 5.19 -30.15
C SER A 118 0.41 4.27 -30.30
N ALA A 119 1.46 4.72 -30.98
CA ALA A 119 2.70 3.96 -31.14
C ALA A 119 3.37 3.70 -29.79
N ILE A 120 3.51 4.74 -28.96
CA ILE A 120 4.08 4.62 -27.60
C ILE A 120 3.21 3.69 -26.75
N GLY A 121 1.90 3.90 -26.74
CA GLY A 121 0.95 3.09 -25.99
C GLY A 121 0.99 1.63 -26.40
N LEU A 122 0.97 1.33 -27.71
CA LEU A 122 1.06 -0.02 -28.24
C LEU A 122 2.37 -0.70 -27.80
N ILE A 123 3.50 0.00 -27.86
CA ILE A 123 4.79 -0.51 -27.34
C ILE A 123 4.66 -0.85 -25.86
N LEU A 124 4.08 0.03 -25.04
CA LEU A 124 3.86 -0.23 -23.60
C LEU A 124 2.95 -1.43 -23.34
N TRP A 125 1.86 -1.59 -24.12
CA TRP A 125 0.96 -2.75 -24.04
C TRP A 125 1.67 -4.05 -24.40
N ILE A 126 2.49 -4.05 -25.46
CA ILE A 126 3.29 -5.22 -25.86
C ILE A 126 4.32 -5.56 -24.78
N ILE A 127 5.05 -4.57 -24.27
CA ILE A 127 6.02 -4.75 -23.18
C ILE A 127 5.33 -5.38 -21.96
N PHE A 128 4.17 -4.83 -21.55
CA PHE A 128 3.38 -5.39 -20.46
C PHE A 128 2.98 -6.84 -20.72
N ALA A 129 2.48 -7.16 -21.91
CA ALA A 129 2.05 -8.52 -22.26
C ALA A 129 3.21 -9.54 -22.25
N ILE A 130 4.44 -9.11 -22.56
CA ILE A 130 5.67 -9.93 -22.46
C ILE A 130 6.14 -10.07 -21.00
N LEU A 131 6.11 -8.99 -20.22
CA LEU A 131 6.61 -8.97 -18.84
C LEU A 131 5.67 -9.66 -17.87
N ARG A 132 4.35 -9.57 -18.07
CA ARG A 132 3.33 -10.15 -17.19
C ARG A 132 3.55 -11.64 -16.87
N PRO A 133 3.71 -12.55 -17.86
CA PRO A 133 3.95 -13.96 -17.56
C PRO A 133 5.31 -14.23 -16.91
N ARG A 134 6.31 -13.38 -17.16
CA ARG A 134 7.66 -13.51 -16.57
C ARG A 134 7.70 -13.08 -15.11
N PHE A 135 7.02 -11.98 -14.77
CA PHE A 135 6.99 -11.39 -13.43
C PHE A 135 5.65 -11.67 -12.74
N ARG A 136 5.28 -12.95 -12.63
CA ARG A 136 4.03 -13.39 -11.99
C ARG A 136 3.94 -12.94 -10.53
N GLN A 137 5.08 -12.77 -9.86
CA GLN A 137 5.18 -12.27 -8.49
C GLN A 137 4.53 -10.88 -8.34
N VAL A 138 4.73 -10.00 -9.33
CA VAL A 138 4.19 -8.62 -9.33
C VAL A 138 2.78 -8.56 -9.93
N TYR A 139 2.56 -9.25 -11.04
CA TYR A 139 1.33 -9.11 -11.83
C TYR A 139 0.23 -10.14 -11.52
N ALA A 140 0.50 -11.11 -10.64
CA ALA A 140 -0.47 -12.10 -10.19
C ALA A 140 -0.44 -12.27 -8.66
N LEU A 141 -0.23 -11.16 -7.96
CA LEU A 141 -0.06 -11.10 -6.52
C LEU A 141 -1.22 -11.76 -5.77
N ARG A 142 -2.46 -11.50 -6.18
CA ARG A 142 -3.66 -12.08 -5.55
C ARG A 142 -3.75 -13.60 -5.74
N GLU A 143 -3.01 -14.19 -6.68
CA GLU A 143 -2.97 -15.66 -6.87
C GLU A 143 -2.14 -16.39 -5.82
N TRP A 144 -1.31 -15.70 -5.03
CA TRP A 144 -0.46 -16.33 -4.02
C TRP A 144 -0.54 -15.67 -2.63
N PHE A 145 -0.76 -14.35 -2.56
CA PHE A 145 -0.77 -13.60 -1.30
C PHE A 145 -2.05 -13.83 -0.46
N ILE A 146 -3.20 -14.01 -1.12
CA ILE A 146 -4.52 -14.11 -0.45
C ILE A 146 -4.75 -15.53 0.08
N PRO A 147 -5.49 -15.69 1.21
CA PRO A 147 -5.97 -16.98 1.69
C PRO A 147 -6.61 -17.82 0.58
N SER A 148 -6.41 -19.14 0.65
CA SER A 148 -6.83 -20.10 -0.39
C SER A 148 -8.29 -19.96 -0.82
N ASP A 149 -9.16 -19.58 0.10
CA ASP A 149 -10.61 -19.61 -0.09
C ASP A 149 -11.14 -18.40 -0.88
N VAL A 150 -10.39 -17.28 -0.88
CA VAL A 150 -10.76 -16.02 -1.55
C VAL A 150 -9.95 -15.80 -2.83
N ARG A 151 -9.01 -16.71 -3.12
CA ARG A 151 -8.07 -16.60 -4.24
C ARG A 151 -8.77 -16.65 -5.60
N PRO A 152 -8.49 -15.70 -6.52
CA PRO A 152 -9.00 -15.78 -7.88
C PRO A 152 -8.40 -16.97 -8.63
N LYS A 153 -9.15 -17.51 -9.60
CA LYS A 153 -8.65 -18.58 -10.47
C LYS A 153 -7.44 -18.07 -11.26
N PRO A 154 -6.37 -18.88 -11.41
CA PRO A 154 -5.16 -18.42 -12.10
C PRO A 154 -5.46 -18.01 -13.54
N LEU A 155 -4.78 -16.95 -13.97
CA LEU A 155 -4.85 -16.41 -15.32
C LEU A 155 -3.92 -17.21 -16.25
N GLY A 156 -4.38 -17.53 -17.46
CA GLY A 156 -3.55 -18.27 -18.43
C GLY A 156 -2.30 -17.49 -18.85
N SER A 157 -1.24 -18.19 -19.26
CA SER A 157 0.01 -17.57 -19.74
C SER A 157 -0.09 -16.92 -21.13
N SER A 158 -1.25 -16.96 -21.78
CA SER A 158 -1.43 -16.36 -23.11
C SER A 158 -1.26 -14.84 -23.07
N PHE A 159 -0.75 -14.31 -24.19
CA PHE A 159 -0.42 -12.90 -24.37
C PHE A 159 -1.61 -11.97 -24.08
N PHE A 160 -2.82 -12.38 -24.47
CA PHE A 160 -4.06 -11.61 -24.33
C PHE A 160 -4.94 -12.03 -23.15
N ALA A 161 -4.47 -12.91 -22.24
CA ALA A 161 -5.31 -13.38 -21.12
C ALA A 161 -5.79 -12.24 -20.19
N PHE A 162 -5.06 -11.12 -20.13
CA PHE A 162 -5.41 -9.95 -19.31
C PHE A 162 -6.62 -9.18 -19.85
N LEU A 163 -6.99 -9.33 -21.13
CA LEU A 163 -8.17 -8.67 -21.72
C LEU A 163 -9.48 -9.31 -21.22
N PHE A 164 -9.44 -10.61 -20.91
CA PHE A 164 -10.61 -11.39 -20.50
C PHE A 164 -10.36 -12.11 -19.16
N PRO A 165 -10.09 -11.37 -18.07
CA PRO A 165 -9.90 -11.99 -16.78
C PRO A 165 -11.22 -12.61 -16.28
N LYS A 166 -11.14 -13.67 -15.51
CA LYS A 166 -12.32 -14.40 -14.98
C LYS A 166 -13.18 -13.56 -14.01
N VAL A 167 -12.68 -12.40 -13.58
CA VAL A 167 -13.39 -11.44 -12.72
C VAL A 167 -14.46 -10.71 -13.54
N PRO A 168 -15.69 -10.51 -13.03
CA PRO A 168 -16.75 -9.83 -13.79
C PRO A 168 -16.38 -8.38 -14.14
N LEU A 169 -16.89 -7.91 -15.29
CA LEU A 169 -16.71 -6.52 -15.74
C LEU A 169 -17.54 -5.53 -14.90
N VAL A 170 -18.70 -5.98 -14.43
CA VAL A 170 -19.58 -5.20 -13.56
C VAL A 170 -19.82 -6.04 -12.30
N PRO A 171 -19.25 -5.65 -11.15
CA PRO A 171 -19.50 -6.36 -9.92
C PRO A 171 -20.97 -6.22 -9.52
N SER A 172 -21.58 -7.36 -9.18
CA SER A 172 -22.95 -7.42 -8.69
C SER A 172 -23.01 -6.86 -7.27
N VAL A 173 -24.05 -6.06 -7.00
CA VAL A 173 -24.39 -5.58 -5.66
C VAL A 173 -25.67 -6.30 -5.27
N PRO A 174 -25.58 -7.47 -4.61
CA PRO A 174 -26.76 -8.28 -4.32
C PRO A 174 -27.72 -7.53 -3.39
N SER A 175 -29.03 -7.71 -3.59
CA SER A 175 -30.07 -7.15 -2.71
C SER A 175 -30.23 -7.94 -1.42
N ASP A 176 -30.06 -9.25 -1.52
CA ASP A 176 -30.16 -10.19 -0.42
C ASP A 176 -28.77 -10.47 0.18
N VAL A 177 -28.70 -10.39 1.50
CA VAL A 177 -27.47 -10.52 2.31
C VAL A 177 -27.70 -11.50 3.47
N SER A 178 -28.77 -12.29 3.41
CA SER A 178 -29.15 -13.27 4.43
C SER A 178 -28.09 -14.35 4.68
N ASP A 179 -27.25 -14.64 3.68
CA ASP A 179 -26.17 -15.62 3.76
C ASP A 179 -24.85 -15.08 4.33
N ALA A 180 -24.82 -13.82 4.80
CA ALA A 180 -23.60 -13.23 5.34
C ALA A 180 -23.11 -13.96 6.61
N GLY A 181 -21.79 -14.07 6.76
CA GLY A 181 -21.12 -14.73 7.88
C GLY A 181 -20.99 -16.25 7.76
N ARG A 182 -21.54 -16.87 6.70
CA ARG A 182 -21.41 -18.32 6.48
C ARG A 182 -20.00 -18.75 6.05
N SER A 183 -19.33 -17.94 5.24
CA SER A 183 -17.94 -18.17 4.82
C SER A 183 -17.31 -16.89 4.27
N ALA A 184 -16.00 -16.72 4.42
CA ALA A 184 -15.26 -15.58 3.89
C ALA A 184 -15.38 -15.43 2.36
N ALA A 185 -15.44 -16.56 1.63
CA ALA A 185 -15.62 -16.57 0.18
C ALA A 185 -17.03 -16.11 -0.25
N GLN A 186 -18.06 -16.44 0.53
CA GLN A 186 -19.43 -15.97 0.28
C GLN A 186 -19.56 -14.49 0.65
N ASP A 187 -18.97 -14.06 1.77
CA ASP A 187 -18.96 -12.65 2.19
C ASP A 187 -18.23 -11.77 1.18
N ALA A 188 -17.13 -12.26 0.59
CA ALA A 188 -16.43 -11.56 -0.48
C ALA A 188 -17.29 -11.38 -1.76
N LYS A 189 -18.27 -12.26 -2.02
CA LYS A 189 -19.22 -12.11 -3.12
C LYS A 189 -20.41 -11.20 -2.76
N LEU A 190 -20.85 -11.25 -1.51
CA LEU A 190 -21.98 -10.44 -1.00
C LEU A 190 -21.59 -8.97 -0.85
N PHE A 191 -20.35 -8.71 -0.40
CA PHE A 191 -19.83 -7.38 -0.15
C PHE A 191 -18.66 -7.06 -1.10
N PRO A 192 -18.95 -6.52 -2.31
CA PRO A 192 -17.90 -6.08 -3.22
C PRO A 192 -17.00 -5.03 -2.55
N SER A 193 -15.71 -5.07 -2.88
CA SER A 193 -14.73 -4.15 -2.31
C SER A 193 -14.83 -2.75 -2.90
N ASP A 194 -14.19 -1.77 -2.26
CA ASP A 194 -14.24 -0.38 -2.71
C ASP A 194 -13.62 -0.21 -4.12
N GLU A 195 -12.61 -1.02 -4.46
CA GLU A 195 -12.01 -1.03 -5.80
C GLU A 195 -12.99 -1.59 -6.85
N GLU A 196 -13.74 -2.65 -6.51
CA GLU A 196 -14.79 -3.19 -7.38
C GLU A 196 -15.94 -2.18 -7.57
N LEU A 197 -16.31 -1.44 -6.51
CA LEU A 197 -17.27 -0.34 -6.63
C LEU A 197 -16.75 0.79 -7.52
N SER A 198 -15.44 1.08 -7.50
CA SER A 198 -14.85 2.05 -8.42
C SER A 198 -14.92 1.59 -9.89
N GLN A 199 -14.75 0.29 -10.15
CA GLN A 199 -14.95 -0.30 -11.48
C GLN A 199 -16.40 -0.13 -11.96
N ARG A 200 -17.37 -0.27 -11.05
CA ARG A 200 -18.79 0.02 -11.35
C ARG A 200 -19.02 1.49 -11.69
N ALA A 201 -18.34 2.42 -11.01
CA ALA A 201 -18.36 3.85 -11.35
C ALA A 201 -17.89 4.11 -12.77
N LEU A 202 -16.76 3.51 -13.15
CA LEU A 202 -16.16 3.64 -14.47
C LEU A 202 -17.07 3.07 -15.55
N TRP A 203 -17.75 1.94 -15.28
CA TRP A 203 -18.75 1.40 -16.20
C TRP A 203 -19.92 2.37 -16.43
N ILE A 204 -20.42 3.02 -15.37
CA ILE A 204 -21.49 4.01 -15.50
C ILE A 204 -21.01 5.22 -16.31
N ALA A 205 -19.80 5.71 -16.03
CA ALA A 205 -19.19 6.79 -16.79
C ALA A 205 -19.03 6.42 -18.28
N LEU A 206 -18.60 5.19 -18.58
CA LEU A 206 -18.48 4.68 -19.94
C LEU A 206 -19.83 4.69 -20.65
N LEU A 207 -20.91 4.21 -20.00
CA LEU A 207 -22.26 4.22 -20.58
C LEU A 207 -22.75 5.64 -20.87
N ILE A 208 -22.47 6.59 -19.98
CA ILE A 208 -22.84 8.00 -20.17
C ILE A 208 -22.06 8.59 -21.35
N ALA A 209 -20.73 8.40 -21.38
CA ALA A 209 -19.88 8.88 -22.47
C ALA A 209 -20.25 8.23 -23.82
N LEU A 210 -20.64 6.96 -23.82
CA LEU A 210 -21.12 6.25 -25.01
C LEU A 210 -22.44 6.85 -25.50
N GLY A 211 -23.40 7.08 -24.58
CA GLY A 211 -24.65 7.76 -24.90
C GLY A 211 -24.42 9.15 -25.50
N TRP A 212 -23.50 9.93 -24.92
CA TRP A 212 -23.10 11.22 -25.47
C TRP A 212 -22.40 11.12 -26.82
N SER A 213 -21.57 10.10 -27.04
CA SER A 213 -20.92 9.86 -28.34
C SER A 213 -21.94 9.60 -29.44
N VAL A 214 -22.94 8.75 -29.16
CA VAL A 214 -24.05 8.48 -30.10
C VAL A 214 -24.88 9.74 -30.34
N LEU A 215 -25.20 10.50 -29.29
CA LEU A 215 -25.94 11.76 -29.42
C LEU A 215 -25.15 12.81 -30.21
N ALA A 216 -23.86 12.94 -29.95
CA ALA A 216 -23.01 13.93 -30.56
C ALA A 216 -22.77 13.65 -32.06
N LEU A 217 -22.45 12.40 -32.41
CA LEU A 217 -22.24 12.01 -33.80
C LEU A 217 -23.55 11.87 -34.59
N GLY A 218 -24.60 11.35 -33.96
CA GLY A 218 -25.88 11.06 -34.62
C GLY A 218 -26.84 12.25 -34.72
N ALA A 219 -26.74 13.24 -33.83
CA ALA A 219 -27.64 14.40 -33.81
C ALA A 219 -26.92 15.74 -33.93
N ALA A 220 -25.90 16.00 -33.09
CA ALA A 220 -25.24 17.31 -33.08
C ALA A 220 -24.39 17.58 -34.34
N LEU A 221 -23.61 16.60 -34.79
CA LEU A 221 -22.75 16.75 -35.96
C LEU A 221 -23.55 16.99 -37.27
N PRO A 222 -24.63 16.24 -37.57
CA PRO A 222 -25.52 16.57 -38.68
C PRO A 222 -26.15 17.96 -38.56
N LEU A 223 -26.54 18.38 -37.35
CA LEU A 223 -27.09 19.72 -37.10
C LEU A 223 -26.11 20.84 -37.49
N TYR A 224 -24.80 20.59 -37.32
CA TYR A 224 -23.73 21.55 -37.64
C TYR A 224 -23.29 21.54 -39.10
N ILE A 225 -23.42 20.42 -39.83
CA ILE A 225 -22.93 20.27 -41.20
C ILE A 225 -24.02 20.46 -42.25
N VAL A 226 -25.26 20.03 -41.98
CA VAL A 226 -26.32 20.02 -42.98
C VAL A 226 -26.78 21.45 -43.29
N ASN A 227 -26.68 21.85 -44.56
CA ASN A 227 -27.11 23.16 -45.08
C ASN A 227 -26.45 24.36 -44.37
N THR A 228 -25.20 24.21 -43.92
CA THR A 228 -24.35 25.30 -43.42
C THR A 228 -23.10 25.36 -44.30
N PRO A 229 -22.61 26.54 -44.72
CA PRO A 229 -21.34 26.62 -45.45
C PRO A 229 -20.16 26.36 -44.48
N CYS A 230 -18.97 26.03 -45.01
CA CYS A 230 -17.77 25.83 -44.18
C CYS A 230 -17.20 27.18 -43.73
N ASN A 231 -16.35 27.20 -42.68
CA ASN A 231 -15.80 28.46 -42.20
C ASN A 231 -14.91 29.17 -43.24
N ALA A 232 -14.36 28.42 -44.20
CA ALA A 232 -13.58 28.99 -45.29
C ALA A 232 -14.40 29.74 -46.35
N ASP A 233 -15.71 29.48 -46.42
CA ASP A 233 -16.62 30.17 -47.36
C ASP A 233 -16.99 31.58 -46.85
N TYR A 234 -16.75 31.87 -45.57
CA TYR A 234 -17.00 33.18 -44.97
C TYR A 234 -15.82 34.14 -45.19
N PRO A 235 -16.07 35.47 -45.17
CA PRO A 235 -15.01 36.45 -45.18
C PRO A 235 -14.02 36.18 -44.04
N SER A 236 -12.72 36.36 -44.33
CA SER A 236 -11.64 36.07 -43.38
C SER A 236 -11.85 36.84 -42.08
N SER A 237 -11.96 36.12 -40.98
CA SER A 237 -12.15 36.71 -39.66
C SER A 237 -10.89 37.35 -39.08
N SER A 238 -9.72 37.05 -39.64
CA SER A 238 -8.44 37.60 -39.22
C SER A 238 -8.09 38.82 -40.07
N VAL A 239 -7.68 39.91 -39.42
CA VAL A 239 -7.13 41.09 -40.10
C VAL A 239 -5.67 40.87 -40.50
N PHE A 240 -4.93 40.09 -39.71
CA PHE A 240 -3.49 39.92 -39.87
C PHE A 240 -3.11 38.51 -40.36
N ILE A 241 -3.26 37.49 -39.50
CA ILE A 241 -2.83 36.12 -39.77
C ILE A 241 -3.59 35.12 -38.89
N GLY A 242 -3.57 33.85 -39.27
CA GLY A 242 -4.26 32.77 -38.58
C GLY A 242 -5.64 32.49 -39.17
N GLY A 243 -6.27 31.40 -38.76
CA GLY A 243 -7.54 30.99 -39.35
C GLY A 243 -8.22 29.87 -38.60
N TYR A 244 -9.50 29.67 -38.90
CA TYR A 244 -10.23 28.53 -38.39
C TYR A 244 -9.79 27.25 -39.07
N SER A 245 -9.71 26.18 -38.28
CA SER A 245 -9.31 24.86 -38.74
C SER A 245 -10.52 24.06 -39.28
N THR A 246 -10.24 23.11 -40.17
CA THR A 246 -11.12 22.01 -40.55
C THR A 246 -11.78 21.29 -39.35
N LEU A 247 -11.09 21.23 -38.20
CA LEU A 247 -11.64 20.64 -36.98
C LEU A 247 -12.67 21.56 -36.31
N THR A 248 -12.47 22.87 -36.36
CA THR A 248 -13.46 23.83 -35.87
C THR A 248 -14.72 23.86 -36.73
N ASP A 249 -14.64 23.46 -38.00
CA ASP A 249 -15.80 23.28 -38.88
C ASP A 249 -16.72 22.11 -38.46
N LEU A 250 -16.21 21.19 -37.65
CA LEU A 250 -16.97 20.06 -37.08
C LEU A 250 -17.54 20.37 -35.69
N SER A 251 -17.43 21.63 -35.25
CA SER A 251 -17.88 22.11 -33.93
C SER A 251 -19.05 23.08 -34.04
N LEU A 252 -19.61 23.46 -32.88
CA LEU A 252 -20.62 24.53 -32.78
C LEU A 252 -20.15 25.84 -33.43
N LEU A 253 -18.84 26.09 -33.52
CA LEU A 253 -18.27 27.31 -34.08
C LEU A 253 -18.76 27.59 -35.52
N ARG A 254 -18.99 26.54 -36.32
CA ARG A 254 -19.56 26.67 -37.67
C ARG A 254 -20.97 27.29 -37.65
N LEU A 255 -21.79 26.92 -36.67
CA LEU A 255 -23.11 27.50 -36.47
C LEU A 255 -23.00 28.94 -35.93
N LEU A 256 -22.05 29.21 -35.02
CA LEU A 256 -21.80 30.55 -34.49
C LEU A 256 -21.44 31.55 -35.59
N ARG A 257 -20.52 31.15 -36.50
CA ARG A 257 -20.12 31.96 -37.66
C ARG A 257 -21.25 32.20 -38.65
N PHE A 258 -22.11 31.20 -38.84
CA PHE A 258 -23.30 31.37 -39.68
C PHE A 258 -24.26 32.41 -39.10
N ILE A 259 -24.42 32.46 -37.77
CA ILE A 259 -25.27 33.45 -37.09
C ILE A 259 -24.69 34.86 -37.23
N GLU A 260 -23.38 35.02 -37.04
CA GLU A 260 -22.68 36.31 -37.11
C GLU A 260 -22.77 36.95 -38.51
N ASN A 261 -22.56 36.15 -39.55
CA ASN A 261 -22.48 36.66 -40.93
C ASN A 261 -23.84 36.89 -41.60
N ASN A 262 -24.93 36.31 -41.07
CA ASN A 262 -26.26 36.50 -41.67
C ASN A 262 -26.82 37.93 -41.53
N GLY A 263 -26.13 38.81 -40.79
CA GLY A 263 -26.44 40.23 -40.69
C GLY A 263 -25.86 41.12 -41.81
N THR A 264 -24.90 40.63 -42.61
CA THR A 264 -24.09 41.49 -43.50
C THR A 264 -24.16 41.15 -45.00
N VAL A 265 -24.75 40.02 -45.41
CA VAL A 265 -24.74 39.53 -46.82
C VAL A 265 -25.88 40.11 -47.68
N LEU A 266 -26.24 41.39 -47.53
CA LEU A 266 -27.31 42.02 -48.32
C LEU A 266 -26.86 42.63 -49.67
N ASN A 267 -25.57 42.57 -50.04
CA ASN A 267 -25.06 43.34 -51.18
C ASN A 267 -24.49 42.56 -52.39
N ASP A 268 -24.29 41.23 -52.33
CA ASP A 268 -23.81 40.46 -53.51
C ASP A 268 -24.93 39.64 -54.15
N ALA A 269 -25.60 40.27 -55.13
CA ALA A 269 -26.84 39.81 -55.76
C ALA A 269 -26.68 38.71 -56.83
N THR A 270 -25.47 38.19 -57.10
CA THR A 270 -25.24 37.39 -58.33
C THR A 270 -25.17 35.87 -58.12
N THR A 271 -25.00 35.35 -56.89
CA THR A 271 -24.91 33.90 -56.64
C THR A 271 -26.07 33.30 -55.84
N LEU A 272 -26.98 34.14 -55.32
CA LEU A 272 -28.12 33.72 -54.49
C LEU A 272 -29.44 33.46 -55.25
N GLN A 273 -29.47 33.67 -56.57
CA GLN A 273 -30.72 33.62 -57.35
C GLN A 273 -31.28 32.20 -57.57
N ALA A 274 -30.53 31.14 -57.22
CA ALA A 274 -31.00 29.76 -57.36
C ALA A 274 -31.61 29.13 -56.08
N ARG A 275 -31.60 29.82 -54.93
CA ARG A 275 -32.16 29.29 -53.65
C ARG A 275 -33.34 30.09 -53.07
N SER A 276 -33.76 31.18 -53.70
CA SER A 276 -34.75 32.14 -53.14
C SER A 276 -36.24 31.77 -53.29
N LEU A 277 -36.58 30.54 -53.71
CA LEU A 277 -37.98 30.15 -53.94
C LEU A 277 -38.74 29.54 -52.73
N SER A 278 -38.18 29.61 -51.51
CA SER A 278 -38.94 29.26 -50.28
C SER A 278 -38.89 30.39 -49.25
N SER A 279 -40.02 31.06 -49.07
CA SER A 279 -40.23 32.30 -48.30
C SER A 279 -40.25 32.13 -46.76
N VAL A 280 -39.21 31.53 -46.17
CA VAL A 280 -39.02 31.52 -44.70
C VAL A 280 -37.74 32.29 -44.38
N PRO A 281 -37.77 33.33 -43.51
CA PRO A 281 -36.58 34.10 -43.18
C PRO A 281 -35.53 33.21 -42.49
N ASP A 282 -34.29 33.24 -42.97
CA ASP A 282 -33.20 32.35 -42.53
C ASP A 282 -32.84 32.51 -41.04
N SER A 283 -33.18 33.65 -40.42
CA SER A 283 -33.07 33.89 -38.97
C SER A 283 -33.95 32.95 -38.14
N LEU A 284 -35.15 32.59 -38.61
CA LEU A 284 -36.02 31.63 -37.93
C LEU A 284 -35.45 30.21 -37.99
N ARG A 285 -34.86 29.81 -39.12
CA ARG A 285 -34.22 28.50 -39.28
C ARG A 285 -33.03 28.33 -38.35
N LEU A 286 -32.26 29.39 -38.15
CA LEU A 286 -31.14 29.45 -37.20
C LEU A 286 -31.61 29.29 -35.75
N ARG A 287 -32.61 30.08 -35.33
CA ARG A 287 -33.18 30.00 -33.99
C ARG A 287 -33.74 28.61 -33.69
N ILE A 288 -34.42 27.99 -34.67
CA ILE A 288 -34.91 26.60 -34.55
C ILE A 288 -33.76 25.62 -34.30
N ARG A 289 -32.62 25.74 -34.97
CA ARG A 289 -31.46 24.86 -34.72
C ARG A 289 -30.90 25.00 -33.31
N VAL A 290 -30.80 26.23 -32.80
CA VAL A 290 -30.35 26.49 -31.42
C VAL A 290 -31.34 25.93 -30.39
N ILE A 291 -32.65 26.09 -30.62
CA ILE A 291 -33.70 25.50 -29.78
C ILE A 291 -33.62 23.97 -29.81
N VAL A 292 -33.45 23.36 -30.98
CA VAL A 292 -33.27 21.90 -31.12
C VAL A 292 -32.03 21.45 -30.36
N LEU A 293 -30.90 22.16 -30.49
CA LEU A 293 -29.68 21.85 -29.75
C LEU A 293 -29.90 21.92 -28.23
N ALA A 294 -30.55 22.98 -27.72
CA ALA A 294 -30.89 23.12 -26.31
C ALA A 294 -31.79 21.97 -25.82
N GLY A 295 -32.80 21.60 -26.61
CA GLY A 295 -33.68 20.46 -26.35
C GLY A 295 -32.92 19.13 -26.30
N LEU A 296 -31.99 18.89 -27.23
CA LEU A 296 -31.14 17.71 -27.24
C LEU A 296 -30.25 17.63 -25.99
N VAL A 297 -29.63 18.75 -25.61
CA VAL A 297 -28.78 18.84 -24.40
C VAL A 297 -29.59 18.47 -23.15
N ILE A 298 -30.76 19.07 -22.97
CA ILE A 298 -31.55 18.89 -21.74
C ILE A 298 -32.22 17.50 -21.71
N ILE A 299 -33.02 17.17 -22.74
CA ILE A 299 -33.92 16.01 -22.74
C ILE A 299 -33.17 14.70 -22.99
N ILE A 300 -32.19 14.71 -23.89
CA ILE A 300 -31.50 13.48 -24.32
C ILE A 300 -30.09 13.38 -23.71
N GLY A 301 -29.39 14.50 -23.52
CA GLY A 301 -28.05 14.53 -22.95
C GLY A 301 -28.03 14.42 -21.42
N VAL A 302 -28.65 15.39 -20.73
CA VAL A 302 -28.54 15.57 -19.27
C VAL A 302 -29.51 14.67 -18.51
N LEU A 303 -30.80 14.63 -18.89
CA LEU A 303 -31.83 13.94 -18.11
C LEU A 303 -31.63 12.41 -18.03
N PRO A 304 -31.30 11.67 -19.11
CA PRO A 304 -31.05 10.23 -19.04
C PRO A 304 -29.77 9.91 -18.26
N ALA A 305 -28.71 10.73 -18.41
CA ALA A 305 -27.48 10.61 -17.65
C ALA A 305 -27.74 10.82 -16.14
N LEU A 306 -28.47 11.88 -15.78
CA LEU A 306 -28.86 12.18 -14.41
C LEU A 306 -29.68 11.05 -13.79
N TRP A 307 -30.68 10.54 -14.51
CA TRP A 307 -31.49 9.41 -14.06
C TRP A 307 -30.64 8.16 -13.80
N LYS A 308 -29.70 7.87 -14.72
CA LYS A 308 -28.78 6.73 -14.57
C LYS A 308 -27.85 6.89 -13.37
N ILE A 309 -27.26 8.07 -13.15
CA ILE A 309 -26.41 8.37 -11.99
C ILE A 309 -27.19 8.22 -10.69
N LEU A 310 -28.39 8.81 -10.59
CA LEU A 310 -29.22 8.75 -9.37
C LEU A 310 -29.69 7.32 -9.06
N LYS A 311 -30.02 6.53 -10.08
CA LYS A 311 -30.38 5.11 -9.91
C LYS A 311 -29.22 4.31 -9.31
N GLU A 312 -28.01 4.53 -9.79
CA GLU A 312 -26.82 3.84 -9.28
C GLU A 312 -26.39 4.38 -7.91
N PHE A 313 -26.49 5.68 -7.69
CA PHE A 313 -26.28 6.29 -6.37
C PHE A 313 -27.23 5.68 -5.32
N ASN A 314 -28.51 5.52 -5.64
CA ASN A 314 -29.48 4.88 -4.75
C ASN A 314 -29.13 3.41 -4.46
N ARG A 315 -28.62 2.68 -5.46
CA ARG A 315 -28.15 1.29 -5.29
C ARG A 315 -26.95 1.23 -4.34
N VAL A 316 -25.96 2.10 -4.52
CA VAL A 316 -24.76 2.15 -3.67
C VAL A 316 -25.09 2.64 -2.26
N ALA A 317 -25.99 3.61 -2.12
CA ALA A 317 -26.46 4.07 -0.81
C ALA A 317 -27.22 2.96 -0.05
N ALA A 318 -28.06 2.18 -0.74
CA ALA A 318 -28.72 1.02 -0.15
C ALA A 318 -27.73 -0.09 0.22
N TYR A 319 -26.72 -0.31 -0.63
CA TYR A 319 -25.61 -1.22 -0.33
C TYR A 319 -24.86 -0.80 0.93
N ARG A 320 -24.45 0.47 1.05
CA ARG A 320 -23.75 0.97 2.24
C ARG A 320 -24.56 0.77 3.51
N ARG A 321 -25.88 1.02 3.48
CA ARG A 321 -26.75 0.77 4.64
C ARG A 321 -26.75 -0.71 5.05
N ARG A 322 -26.77 -1.63 4.07
CA ARG A 322 -26.70 -3.08 4.34
C ARG A 322 -25.31 -3.52 4.79
N TRP A 323 -24.26 -2.94 4.24
CA TRP A 323 -22.88 -3.18 4.67
C TRP A 323 -22.70 -2.75 6.13
N LEU A 324 -23.17 -1.56 6.50
CA LEU A 324 -23.16 -1.09 7.90
C LEU A 324 -24.00 -2.00 8.81
N GLY A 325 -25.21 -2.36 8.40
CA GLY A 325 -26.12 -3.14 9.24
C GLY A 325 -25.76 -4.62 9.39
N VAL A 326 -25.26 -5.27 8.33
CA VAL A 326 -25.01 -6.72 8.32
C VAL A 326 -23.54 -7.04 8.53
N LYS A 327 -22.63 -6.37 7.80
CA LYS A 327 -21.18 -6.65 7.90
C LYS A 327 -20.56 -6.04 9.15
N CYS A 328 -20.95 -4.81 9.48
CA CYS A 328 -20.44 -4.10 10.65
C CYS A 328 -21.35 -4.19 11.89
N ASP A 329 -22.55 -4.78 11.80
CA ASP A 329 -23.54 -4.86 12.89
C ASP A 329 -23.87 -3.48 13.53
N ASN A 330 -23.91 -2.44 12.69
CA ASN A 330 -24.01 -1.02 13.06
C ASN A 330 -22.95 -0.54 14.06
N LYS A 331 -21.84 -1.26 14.21
CA LYS A 331 -20.71 -0.86 15.05
C LYS A 331 -19.80 0.06 14.26
N ASP A 332 -19.38 1.11 14.94
CA ASP A 332 -18.44 2.10 14.50
C ASP A 332 -17.16 1.98 15.32
N LEU A 333 -16.09 2.55 14.78
CA LEU A 333 -14.80 2.71 15.44
C LEU A 333 -14.52 4.22 15.51
N ALA A 334 -14.20 4.74 16.68
CA ALA A 334 -13.96 6.16 16.88
C ALA A 334 -12.77 6.44 17.79
N TRP A 335 -12.09 7.55 17.53
CA TRP A 335 -11.01 8.11 18.35
C TRP A 335 -11.51 9.31 19.16
N LEU A 336 -11.33 9.28 20.48
CA LEU A 336 -11.53 10.43 21.36
C LEU A 336 -10.19 10.91 21.89
N SER A 337 -9.78 12.09 21.45
CA SER A 337 -8.57 12.77 21.93
C SER A 337 -8.70 13.21 23.39
N ALA A 338 -7.64 13.04 24.18
CA ALA A 338 -7.57 13.62 25.53
C ALA A 338 -7.65 15.15 25.51
N LYS A 339 -7.21 15.82 24.43
CA LYS A 339 -7.34 17.29 24.30
C LYS A 339 -8.79 17.75 24.14
N LYS A 340 -9.65 16.88 23.61
CA LYS A 340 -11.09 17.16 23.44
C LYS A 340 -11.94 16.70 24.63
N ALA A 341 -11.35 15.95 25.56
CA ALA A 341 -11.99 15.50 26.79
C ALA A 341 -11.00 15.59 27.97
N PRO A 342 -10.53 16.80 28.31
CA PRO A 342 -9.47 16.99 29.30
C PRO A 342 -9.87 16.52 30.71
N GLY A 343 -11.17 16.52 31.04
CA GLY A 343 -11.68 16.02 32.33
C GLY A 343 -11.42 14.53 32.57
N TYR A 344 -11.19 13.75 31.51
CA TYR A 344 -10.89 12.32 31.60
C TYR A 344 -9.41 12.00 31.43
N ALA A 345 -8.54 12.98 31.15
CA ALA A 345 -7.15 12.74 30.78
C ALA A 345 -6.32 12.02 31.87
N THR A 346 -6.71 12.15 33.14
CA THR A 346 -6.05 11.51 34.30
C THR A 346 -6.69 10.18 34.70
N TRP A 347 -7.72 9.72 33.99
CA TRP A 347 -8.48 8.54 34.38
C TRP A 347 -7.88 7.28 33.77
N GLY A 348 -7.65 6.27 34.62
CA GLY A 348 -7.27 4.94 34.16
C GLY A 348 -8.37 4.28 33.31
N GLU A 349 -7.99 3.35 32.43
CA GLU A 349 -8.93 2.67 31.52
C GLU A 349 -10.16 2.10 32.25
N LYS A 350 -9.93 1.46 33.41
CA LYS A 350 -11.00 0.91 34.25
C LYS A 350 -11.96 1.99 34.78
N GLN A 351 -11.44 3.12 35.25
CA GLN A 351 -12.26 4.20 35.80
C GLN A 351 -13.18 4.79 34.74
N LEU A 352 -12.66 4.98 33.52
CA LEU A 352 -13.47 5.45 32.40
C LEU A 352 -14.53 4.42 31.98
N LYS A 353 -14.17 3.13 31.95
CA LYS A 353 -15.14 2.04 31.68
C LYS A 353 -16.27 2.03 32.72
N ASP A 354 -15.93 2.11 34.00
CA ASP A 354 -16.90 2.14 35.10
C ASP A 354 -17.81 3.37 35.01
N HIS A 355 -17.27 4.52 34.61
CA HIS A 355 -18.05 5.74 34.37
C HIS A 355 -19.01 5.63 33.20
N LEU A 356 -18.59 5.04 32.08
CA LEU A 356 -19.44 4.82 30.91
C LEU A 356 -20.62 3.88 31.23
N VAL A 357 -20.36 2.84 32.02
CA VAL A 357 -21.41 1.94 32.53
C VAL A 357 -22.35 2.71 33.46
N LYS A 358 -21.82 3.54 34.38
CA LYS A 358 -22.62 4.36 35.31
C LYS A 358 -23.52 5.37 34.61
N ILE A 359 -23.08 5.97 33.50
CA ILE A 359 -23.88 6.92 32.72
C ILE A 359 -24.89 6.21 31.80
N GLY A 360 -24.76 4.89 31.61
CA GLY A 360 -25.62 4.12 30.70
C GLY A 360 -25.23 4.20 29.23
N LEU A 361 -23.97 4.56 28.92
CA LEU A 361 -23.41 4.55 27.56
C LEU A 361 -22.79 3.19 27.17
N SER A 362 -22.69 2.26 28.11
CA SER A 362 -22.23 0.90 27.86
C SER A 362 -23.04 -0.11 28.65
N SER A 363 -23.59 -1.10 27.96
CA SER A 363 -24.25 -2.25 28.57
C SER A 363 -23.27 -3.42 28.78
N THR A 364 -22.34 -3.62 27.84
CA THR A 364 -21.48 -4.82 27.80
C THR A 364 -20.19 -4.72 28.62
N LEU A 365 -19.70 -3.52 28.95
CA LEU A 365 -18.48 -3.36 29.77
C LEU A 365 -18.65 -3.88 31.20
N GLY A 366 -19.88 -3.86 31.76
CA GLY A 366 -20.15 -4.19 33.16
C GLY A 366 -20.20 -5.69 33.48
N ASP A 367 -20.35 -6.56 32.48
CA ASP A 367 -20.57 -8.00 32.69
C ASP A 367 -19.31 -8.77 33.11
N GLY A 368 -18.13 -8.22 32.86
CA GLY A 368 -16.86 -8.81 33.30
C GLY A 368 -16.76 -8.92 34.83
N ALA A 369 -17.32 -7.95 35.57
CA ALA A 369 -17.30 -7.96 37.03
C ALA A 369 -18.30 -8.97 37.63
N LYS A 370 -19.44 -9.21 36.96
CA LYS A 370 -20.47 -10.15 37.43
C LYS A 370 -20.09 -11.62 37.19
N ARG A 371 -19.28 -11.93 36.17
CA ARG A 371 -18.83 -13.31 35.88
C ARG A 371 -17.77 -13.85 36.83
N SER A 372 -17.09 -13.00 37.58
CA SER A 372 -16.12 -13.43 38.60
C SER A 372 -16.82 -13.92 39.88
N GLY A 373 -17.68 -14.93 39.75
CA GLY A 373 -18.03 -16.04 40.68
C GLY A 373 -18.04 -15.87 42.21
N VAL A 374 -17.96 -14.68 42.78
CA VAL A 374 -18.15 -14.48 44.22
C VAL A 374 -19.65 -14.37 44.44
N LEU A 375 -20.30 -15.53 44.57
CA LEU A 375 -21.62 -15.57 45.19
C LEU A 375 -21.53 -14.82 46.52
N PRO A 376 -22.31 -13.75 46.76
CA PRO A 376 -22.38 -13.14 48.07
C PRO A 376 -22.99 -14.18 49.00
N ARG A 377 -22.12 -14.83 49.78
CA ARG A 377 -22.51 -15.83 50.76
C ARG A 377 -23.12 -15.11 51.95
N ASN A 378 -24.45 -15.12 51.99
CA ASN A 378 -25.34 -14.91 53.12
C ASN A 378 -25.14 -13.65 53.98
N GLY A 379 -26.07 -12.72 53.79
CA GLY A 379 -26.90 -12.23 54.89
C GLY A 379 -26.30 -11.12 55.74
N GLU A 380 -26.48 -9.87 55.31
CA GLU A 380 -26.67 -8.79 56.27
C GLU A 380 -27.51 -7.66 55.68
N ARG A 381 -28.50 -7.25 56.47
CA ARG A 381 -29.44 -6.17 56.21
C ARG A 381 -28.67 -4.87 55.97
N SER A 382 -28.70 -4.34 54.74
CA SER A 382 -28.34 -2.95 54.48
C SER A 382 -29.52 -2.21 53.86
N THR A 383 -30.23 -1.52 54.76
CA THR A 383 -30.89 -0.22 54.59
C THR A 383 -31.10 0.33 53.17
N ARG A 384 -32.36 0.28 52.73
CA ARG A 384 -33.15 1.42 52.22
C ARG A 384 -32.34 2.53 51.53
N ARG A 385 -31.89 2.29 50.30
CA ARG A 385 -31.33 3.32 49.41
C ARG A 385 -32.07 3.31 48.06
N ARG A 386 -33.04 4.23 47.97
CA ARG A 386 -33.61 4.90 46.79
C ARG A 386 -33.97 4.03 45.56
N GLU A 387 -35.26 3.75 45.42
CA GLU A 387 -35.94 3.08 44.28
C GLU A 387 -35.94 3.86 42.94
N GLU A 388 -35.00 4.78 42.68
CA GLU A 388 -34.98 5.55 41.41
C GLU A 388 -34.06 4.97 40.31
N GLU A 389 -33.32 3.89 40.59
CA GLU A 389 -32.50 3.18 39.59
C GLU A 389 -33.01 1.75 39.45
N GLN A 390 -34.22 1.58 38.89
CA GLN A 390 -34.60 0.26 38.36
C GLN A 390 -33.64 -0.07 37.21
N PRO A 391 -32.92 -1.22 37.25
CA PRO A 391 -32.16 -1.66 36.09
C PRO A 391 -33.15 -1.81 34.93
N LEU A 392 -32.79 -1.23 33.77
CA LEU A 392 -33.56 -1.29 32.53
C LEU A 392 -34.07 -2.72 32.33
N ASN A 393 -35.36 -2.86 32.05
CA ASN A 393 -35.95 -4.17 31.77
C ASN A 393 -35.16 -4.81 30.61
N SER A 394 -34.85 -6.10 30.69
CA SER A 394 -34.07 -6.85 29.68
C SER A 394 -34.46 -6.67 28.19
N PRO A 395 -35.72 -6.34 27.80
CA PRO A 395 -36.02 -5.97 26.41
C PRO A 395 -35.53 -4.58 25.96
N GLU A 396 -35.25 -3.64 26.89
CA GLU A 396 -34.75 -2.30 26.57
C GLU A 396 -33.23 -2.27 26.33
N GLU A 397 -32.47 -3.17 26.97
CA GLU A 397 -31.03 -3.34 26.74
C GLU A 397 -30.69 -3.68 25.27
N VAL A 398 -31.63 -4.31 24.54
CA VAL A 398 -31.43 -4.67 23.12
C VAL A 398 -31.54 -3.46 22.19
N ASN A 399 -32.14 -2.35 22.65
CA ASN A 399 -32.44 -1.16 21.83
C ASN A 399 -31.62 0.08 22.22
N VAL A 400 -30.48 -0.09 22.89
CA VAL A 400 -29.61 1.05 23.20
C VAL A 400 -29.02 1.63 21.90
N GLU A 401 -29.34 2.88 21.61
CA GLU A 401 -28.94 3.56 20.36
C GLU A 401 -27.44 3.92 20.34
N VAL A 402 -26.86 4.18 21.52
CA VAL A 402 -25.43 4.43 21.73
C VAL A 402 -24.91 3.45 22.77
N ASP A 403 -24.13 2.47 22.32
CA ASP A 403 -23.59 1.40 23.17
C ASP A 403 -22.10 1.20 22.87
N ILE A 404 -21.25 1.61 23.80
CA ILE A 404 -19.80 1.43 23.73
C ILE A 404 -19.49 0.00 24.20
N GLN A 405 -19.00 -0.83 23.29
CA GLN A 405 -18.76 -2.25 23.57
C GLN A 405 -17.34 -2.55 24.02
N SER A 406 -16.37 -1.80 23.51
CA SER A 406 -14.99 -1.87 23.96
C SER A 406 -14.35 -0.50 23.93
N LEU A 407 -13.51 -0.24 24.92
CA LEU A 407 -12.73 0.98 25.06
C LEU A 407 -11.28 0.58 25.33
N PHE A 408 -10.37 1.19 24.58
CA PHE A 408 -8.93 0.97 24.68
C PHE A 408 -8.23 2.32 24.86
N SER A 409 -7.50 2.46 25.96
CA SER A 409 -6.71 3.66 26.23
C SER A 409 -5.39 3.63 25.45
N ILE A 410 -5.01 4.76 24.85
CA ILE A 410 -3.73 4.92 24.16
C ILE A 410 -2.82 5.80 25.02
N GLY A 411 -1.78 5.18 25.57
CA GLY A 411 -0.68 5.88 26.23
C GLY A 411 0.41 6.34 25.26
N ASN A 412 1.37 7.11 25.77
CA ASN A 412 2.57 7.46 25.03
C ASN A 412 3.46 6.22 24.78
N THR A 413 3.56 5.79 23.52
CA THR A 413 4.37 4.63 23.12
C THR A 413 5.68 5.00 22.42
N HIS A 414 6.05 6.29 22.38
CA HIS A 414 7.20 6.76 21.61
C HIS A 414 8.51 6.05 21.98
N ARG A 415 8.75 5.82 23.28
CA ARG A 415 9.94 5.08 23.73
C ARG A 415 9.94 3.63 23.24
N VAL A 416 8.79 2.96 23.29
CA VAL A 416 8.65 1.57 22.83
C VAL A 416 8.84 1.49 21.31
N ALA A 417 8.31 2.46 20.56
CA ALA A 417 8.50 2.57 19.11
C ALA A 417 9.99 2.65 18.75
N LEU A 418 10.77 3.53 19.40
CA LEU A 418 12.20 3.65 19.17
C LEU A 418 12.97 2.34 19.47
N LEU A 419 12.62 1.66 20.57
CA LEU A 419 13.25 0.38 20.92
C LEU A 419 12.89 -0.72 19.92
N ILE A 420 11.68 -0.70 19.36
CA ILE A 420 11.25 -1.64 18.31
C ILE A 420 11.98 -1.37 17.01
N ASP A 421 12.16 -0.11 16.61
CA ASP A 421 12.94 0.25 15.43
C ASP A 421 14.39 -0.24 15.57
N GLU A 422 15.00 -0.05 16.74
CA GLU A 422 16.34 -0.59 17.05
C GLU A 422 16.37 -2.13 17.03
N ARG A 423 15.36 -2.78 17.62
CA ARG A 423 15.22 -4.25 17.56
C ARG A 423 15.12 -4.75 16.13
N ASP A 424 14.38 -4.06 15.28
CA ASP A 424 14.18 -4.45 13.89
C ASP A 424 15.48 -4.30 13.08
N GLU A 425 16.29 -3.26 13.34
CA GLU A 425 17.64 -3.12 12.78
C GLU A 425 18.58 -4.24 13.27
N ILE A 426 18.58 -4.54 14.57
CA ILE A 426 19.34 -5.65 15.16
C ILE A 426 18.95 -6.98 14.53
N LEU A 427 17.65 -7.21 14.35
CA LEU A 427 17.12 -8.43 13.77
C LEU A 427 17.48 -8.56 12.28
N GLU A 428 17.42 -7.47 11.52
CA GLU A 428 17.83 -7.47 10.11
C GLU A 428 19.31 -7.81 9.97
N ASN A 429 20.17 -7.21 10.80
CA ASN A 429 21.61 -7.51 10.82
C ASN A 429 21.89 -8.96 11.24
N LEU A 430 21.14 -9.47 12.23
CA LEU A 430 21.21 -10.87 12.64
C LEU A 430 20.83 -11.81 11.50
N GLU A 431 19.67 -11.59 10.86
CA GLU A 431 19.23 -12.42 9.73
C GLU A 431 20.22 -12.37 8.56
N MET A 432 20.86 -11.21 8.33
CA MET A 432 21.89 -11.07 7.31
C MET A 432 23.14 -11.90 7.64
N ALA A 433 23.62 -11.83 8.89
CA ALA A 433 24.78 -12.61 9.34
C ALA A 433 24.51 -14.12 9.29
N GLU A 434 23.34 -14.56 9.77
CA GLU A 434 22.89 -15.96 9.69
C GLU A 434 22.76 -16.44 8.24
N THR A 435 22.21 -15.60 7.36
CA THR A 435 22.07 -15.94 5.93
C THR A 435 23.44 -16.04 5.25
N LYS A 436 24.39 -15.15 5.58
CA LYS A 436 25.78 -15.25 5.12
C LYS A 436 26.44 -16.54 5.60
N TYR A 437 26.27 -16.87 6.89
CA TYR A 437 26.75 -18.13 7.45
C TYR A 437 26.17 -19.34 6.74
N ILE A 438 24.84 -19.43 6.58
CA ILE A 438 24.18 -20.54 5.90
C ILE A 438 24.63 -20.66 4.44
N SER A 439 24.69 -19.53 3.72
CA SER A 439 25.09 -19.52 2.29
C SER A 439 26.56 -19.88 2.05
N SER A 440 27.41 -19.80 3.08
CA SER A 440 28.81 -20.23 3.01
C SER A 440 28.96 -21.75 2.86
N PHE A 441 27.90 -22.52 3.16
CA PHE A 441 27.90 -23.98 3.05
C PHE A 441 27.23 -24.43 1.76
N ARG A 442 27.90 -25.31 0.99
CA ARG A 442 27.26 -26.03 -0.11
C ARG A 442 27.32 -27.53 0.15
N VAL A 443 26.27 -28.24 -0.28
CA VAL A 443 26.33 -29.69 -0.43
C VAL A 443 27.27 -29.98 -1.59
N THR A 444 28.55 -30.20 -1.31
CA THR A 444 29.44 -30.86 -2.25
C THR A 444 29.11 -32.35 -2.18
N THR A 445 28.22 -32.82 -3.05
CA THR A 445 28.31 -34.22 -3.45
C THR A 445 29.67 -34.35 -4.15
N PRO A 446 30.61 -35.18 -3.65
CA PRO A 446 31.82 -35.44 -4.42
C PRO A 446 31.35 -35.91 -5.80
N ASP A 447 31.87 -35.31 -6.88
CA ASP A 447 31.66 -35.85 -8.22
C ASP A 447 31.93 -37.36 -8.14
N PRO A 448 31.00 -38.22 -8.57
CA PRO A 448 31.24 -39.65 -8.52
C PRO A 448 32.55 -39.86 -9.26
N SER A 449 33.56 -40.36 -8.56
CA SER A 449 34.86 -40.59 -9.17
C SER A 449 34.61 -41.40 -10.44
N ILE A 450 35.35 -41.10 -11.52
CA ILE A 450 35.22 -41.77 -12.82
C ILE A 450 35.23 -43.32 -12.72
N LEU A 451 35.68 -43.88 -11.59
CA LEU A 451 35.68 -45.31 -11.27
C LEU A 451 34.32 -45.89 -10.83
N ASP A 452 33.32 -45.07 -10.44
CA ASP A 452 31.97 -45.52 -10.04
C ASP A 452 30.93 -45.47 -11.17
N PHE A 453 31.33 -45.06 -12.38
CA PHE A 453 30.45 -45.01 -13.54
C PHE A 453 30.29 -46.41 -14.16
N VAL A 454 29.37 -47.21 -13.61
CA VAL A 454 28.94 -48.46 -14.25
C VAL A 454 27.88 -48.13 -15.31
N PRO A 455 28.17 -48.29 -16.63
CA PRO A 455 27.17 -48.04 -17.67
C PRO A 455 25.99 -49.01 -17.50
N PRO A 456 24.74 -48.55 -17.66
CA PRO A 456 23.58 -49.43 -17.55
C PRO A 456 23.66 -50.52 -18.63
N PRO A 457 23.43 -51.80 -18.29
CA PRO A 457 23.42 -52.86 -19.28
C PRO A 457 22.31 -52.63 -20.31
N PRO A 458 22.53 -52.95 -21.60
CA PRO A 458 21.55 -52.75 -22.65
C PRO A 458 20.27 -53.54 -22.37
N ALA A 459 19.12 -52.92 -22.64
CA ALA A 459 17.82 -53.52 -22.40
C ALA A 459 17.61 -54.77 -23.28
N ASP A 460 17.39 -55.90 -22.63
CA ASP A 460 17.14 -57.20 -23.26
C ASP A 460 15.76 -57.19 -23.97
N PRO A 461 15.69 -57.33 -25.31
CA PRO A 461 14.45 -57.20 -26.08
C PRO A 461 13.48 -58.39 -25.95
N SER A 462 13.84 -59.42 -25.17
CA SER A 462 13.10 -60.70 -25.12
C SER A 462 12.11 -60.85 -23.95
N ARG A 463 11.91 -59.81 -23.12
CA ARG A 463 11.10 -59.92 -21.90
C ARG A 463 9.66 -59.37 -22.09
N PRO A 464 8.61 -60.20 -22.10
CA PRO A 464 7.24 -59.72 -22.28
C PRO A 464 6.72 -58.96 -21.04
N TYR A 465 6.02 -57.86 -21.31
CA TYR A 465 5.44 -56.92 -20.35
C TYR A 465 4.14 -57.49 -19.76
N ILE A 466 4.17 -57.86 -18.48
CA ILE A 466 2.97 -58.28 -17.73
C ILE A 466 2.51 -57.11 -16.85
N SER A 467 1.40 -56.49 -17.23
CA SER A 467 0.70 -55.48 -16.42
C SER A 467 0.14 -56.13 -15.15
N ARG A 468 0.40 -55.52 -13.98
CA ARG A 468 -0.26 -55.91 -12.72
C ARG A 468 -1.05 -54.75 -12.10
N PRO A 469 -2.10 -55.07 -11.33
CA PRO A 469 -3.23 -54.18 -11.09
C PRO A 469 -3.06 -53.24 -9.90
N ILE A 470 -3.90 -52.22 -9.91
CA ILE A 470 -4.05 -51.12 -8.95
C ILE A 470 -4.43 -51.67 -7.55
N PRO A 471 -3.70 -51.33 -6.47
CA PRO A 471 -4.13 -51.66 -5.12
C PRO A 471 -5.23 -50.70 -4.62
N LEU A 472 -6.31 -51.31 -4.15
CA LEU A 472 -7.44 -50.69 -3.45
C LEU A 472 -7.03 -50.08 -2.10
N ALA A 473 -7.77 -49.04 -1.72
CA ALA A 473 -7.57 -48.13 -0.59
C ALA A 473 -7.37 -48.79 0.79
N PRO A 474 -6.62 -48.16 1.72
CA PRO A 474 -6.57 -48.60 3.11
C PRO A 474 -7.74 -48.04 3.93
N GLN A 475 -8.50 -48.94 4.57
CA GLN A 475 -9.44 -48.62 5.65
C GLN A 475 -8.71 -48.29 6.98
N PRO A 476 -9.32 -47.48 7.87
CA PRO A 476 -8.68 -46.99 9.09
C PRO A 476 -8.69 -48.04 10.21
N ARG A 477 -7.51 -48.39 10.75
CA ARG A 477 -7.40 -49.23 11.96
C ARG A 477 -7.13 -48.38 13.20
N ARG A 478 -8.04 -48.54 14.16
CA ARG A 478 -7.97 -48.12 15.58
C ARG A 478 -6.62 -48.47 16.22
N THR A 479 -6.02 -47.49 16.90
CA THR A 479 -4.82 -47.65 17.73
C THR A 479 -5.19 -47.98 19.19
N ARG A 480 -4.67 -49.11 19.67
CA ARG A 480 -4.60 -49.51 21.08
C ARG A 480 -3.24 -49.02 21.64
N PRO A 481 -3.14 -48.54 22.89
CA PRO A 481 -1.88 -48.06 23.44
C PRO A 481 -1.02 -49.25 23.88
N ARG A 482 0.25 -49.31 23.40
CA ARG A 482 1.23 -50.32 23.83
C ARG A 482 2.41 -49.62 24.52
N ARG A 483 2.80 -50.24 25.64
CA ARG A 483 3.81 -49.82 26.61
C ARG A 483 5.17 -49.51 25.97
N GLN A 484 5.81 -48.47 26.54
CA GLN A 484 7.18 -48.06 26.28
C GLN A 484 8.16 -49.22 26.46
N MET A 485 9.01 -49.40 25.45
CA MET A 485 10.17 -50.26 25.49
C MET A 485 11.39 -49.36 25.30
N ASN A 486 12.24 -49.32 26.32
CA ASN A 486 13.43 -48.48 26.38
C ASN A 486 14.36 -48.79 25.20
N ARG A 487 14.53 -47.80 24.31
CA ARG A 487 15.60 -47.78 23.31
C ARG A 487 16.78 -47.04 23.92
N ALA A 488 17.86 -47.77 24.18
CA ALA A 488 19.14 -47.18 24.52
C ALA A 488 19.61 -46.31 23.35
N TYR A 489 19.87 -45.03 23.65
CA TYR A 489 20.51 -44.09 22.75
C TYR A 489 21.95 -44.55 22.51
N GLY A 490 22.18 -45.18 21.36
CA GLY A 490 23.51 -45.30 20.76
C GLY A 490 23.91 -43.93 20.24
N SER A 491 24.86 -43.31 20.92
CA SER A 491 25.50 -42.05 20.55
C SER A 491 26.35 -42.22 19.28
N SER A 492 25.74 -42.15 18.10
CA SER A 492 26.47 -41.94 16.82
C SER A 492 25.58 -41.42 15.69
N SER A 493 24.55 -40.64 16.00
CA SER A 493 23.76 -39.91 15.01
C SER A 493 23.62 -38.47 15.47
N LEU A 494 24.74 -37.76 15.52
CA LEU A 494 24.71 -36.31 15.52
C LEU A 494 24.23 -35.90 14.13
N ALA A 495 23.05 -35.25 14.06
CA ALA A 495 22.82 -34.25 13.02
C ALA A 495 24.06 -33.34 12.98
N PRO A 496 24.51 -32.86 11.82
CA PRO A 496 25.77 -32.12 11.72
C PRO A 496 25.74 -30.99 12.75
N THR A 497 26.49 -31.16 13.83
CA THR A 497 26.81 -30.10 14.76
C THR A 497 27.56 -29.08 13.92
N SER A 498 27.08 -27.84 13.89
CA SER A 498 27.72 -26.69 13.27
C SER A 498 29.23 -26.86 13.02
N PHE A 499 29.67 -26.68 11.78
CA PHE A 499 31.01 -27.03 11.31
C PHE A 499 32.16 -26.37 12.11
N VAL A 500 31.92 -25.25 12.79
CA VAL A 500 32.96 -24.41 13.43
C VAL A 500 33.10 -24.59 14.94
N ALA A 501 32.06 -25.01 15.67
CA ALA A 501 32.14 -25.07 17.13
C ALA A 501 31.32 -26.22 17.76
N PRO A 502 31.81 -26.86 18.84
CA PRO A 502 31.01 -27.81 19.62
C PRO A 502 29.80 -27.12 20.27
N SER A 503 28.70 -27.86 20.50
CA SER A 503 27.45 -27.36 21.11
C SER A 503 27.63 -26.62 22.47
N SER A 504 28.78 -26.79 23.13
CA SER A 504 29.13 -26.09 24.37
C SER A 504 29.53 -24.62 24.17
N TYR A 505 30.03 -24.24 22.99
CA TYR A 505 30.41 -22.87 22.63
C TYR A 505 29.18 -21.97 22.33
N TYR A 506 28.00 -22.57 22.15
CA TYR A 506 26.73 -21.90 21.88
C TYR A 506 26.07 -21.30 23.14
N LYS A 507 26.55 -21.67 24.34
CA LYS A 507 26.04 -21.07 25.57
C LYS A 507 26.66 -19.69 25.76
N LEU A 508 25.88 -18.64 25.58
CA LEU A 508 26.25 -17.28 25.96
C LEU A 508 26.65 -17.26 27.45
N ARG A 509 27.95 -17.07 27.74
CA ARG A 509 28.43 -16.85 29.11
C ARG A 509 28.04 -15.44 29.55
N GLY A 510 27.47 -15.31 30.75
CA GLY A 510 27.22 -14.01 31.39
C GLY A 510 25.77 -13.52 31.45
N VAL A 511 24.80 -14.19 30.84
CA VAL A 511 23.38 -13.80 30.95
C VAL A 511 22.68 -14.58 32.07
N GLN A 512 23.13 -14.39 33.30
CA GLN A 512 22.60 -15.10 34.47
C GLN A 512 21.42 -14.31 35.06
N GLY A 513 20.19 -14.77 34.80
CA GLY A 513 18.95 -14.15 35.29
C GLY A 513 17.81 -14.08 34.27
N ILE A 514 18.11 -14.22 32.97
CA ILE A 514 17.12 -14.09 31.87
C ILE A 514 16.82 -15.45 31.21
N SER A 515 17.70 -16.45 31.32
CA SER A 515 17.47 -17.81 30.77
C SER A 515 16.80 -18.77 31.78
N GLY A 516 15.62 -18.40 32.28
CA GLY A 516 14.82 -19.25 33.17
C GLY A 516 14.01 -20.29 32.40
N GLY A 517 14.63 -21.40 32.00
CA GLY A 517 14.00 -22.45 31.20
C GLY A 517 12.92 -23.28 31.92
N ARG A 518 11.79 -23.49 31.24
CA ARG A 518 10.95 -24.71 31.29
C ARG A 518 9.84 -24.78 30.21
N PHE A 519 9.96 -24.05 29.10
CA PHE A 519 8.85 -23.90 28.13
C PHE A 519 8.93 -24.79 26.89
N ALA A 520 10.00 -25.56 26.67
CA ALA A 520 10.17 -26.39 25.48
C ALA A 520 9.68 -27.86 25.62
N GLU A 521 8.75 -28.14 26.54
CA GLU A 521 8.06 -29.44 26.62
C GLU A 521 6.56 -29.26 26.33
N VAL A 522 6.25 -28.59 25.21
CA VAL A 522 4.89 -28.45 24.68
C VAL A 522 4.69 -29.54 23.62
N ASP A 523 4.23 -30.72 24.06
CA ASP A 523 3.50 -31.65 23.19
C ASP A 523 2.60 -32.65 23.93
N ARG A 524 2.23 -32.37 25.19
CA ARG A 524 1.15 -33.09 25.87
C ARG A 524 0.27 -32.11 26.64
N HIS A 525 -0.99 -32.02 26.23
CA HIS A 525 -2.04 -31.35 27.01
C HIS A 525 -2.05 -31.88 28.44
N GLN A 526 -1.48 -31.10 29.38
CA GLN A 526 -1.75 -31.24 30.80
C GLN A 526 -3.07 -30.55 31.09
N SER A 527 -4.03 -31.32 31.59
CA SER A 527 -5.31 -30.78 32.04
C SER A 527 -5.08 -29.84 33.23
N PHE A 528 -5.90 -28.79 33.37
CA PHE A 528 -5.80 -27.82 34.48
C PHE A 528 -5.87 -28.49 35.88
N ALA A 529 -6.42 -29.70 35.96
CA ALA A 529 -6.45 -30.51 37.17
C ALA A 529 -5.07 -31.12 37.53
N ASP A 530 -4.20 -31.34 36.54
CA ASP A 530 -2.87 -31.92 36.75
C ASP A 530 -1.82 -30.88 37.16
N SER A 531 -1.94 -29.61 36.73
CA SER A 531 -1.00 -28.55 37.17
C SER A 531 -1.18 -28.18 38.65
N ILE A 532 -2.37 -28.39 39.19
CA ILE A 532 -2.67 -28.21 40.62
C ILE A 532 -2.11 -29.39 41.44
N ASN A 533 -2.05 -30.59 40.86
CA ASN A 533 -1.53 -31.79 41.54
C ASN A 533 0.00 -31.97 41.35
N SER A 534 0.61 -31.44 40.29
CA SER A 534 2.04 -31.64 40.01
C SER A 534 2.98 -30.70 40.78
N ARG A 535 2.44 -29.74 41.54
CA ARG A 535 3.22 -28.81 42.39
C ARG A 535 3.47 -29.33 43.82
N VAL A 536 3.10 -30.58 44.11
CA VAL A 536 3.19 -31.18 45.45
C VAL A 536 4.24 -32.29 45.52
N ILE A 537 5.48 -32.03 45.12
CA ILE A 537 6.63 -32.89 45.48
C ILE A 537 7.84 -31.98 45.69
N GLY A 538 8.05 -31.52 46.93
CA GLY A 538 9.27 -30.75 47.24
C GLY A 538 9.31 -29.82 48.46
N SER A 539 8.33 -29.80 49.36
CA SER A 539 8.50 -29.48 50.81
C SER A 539 7.13 -29.55 51.48
N ARG A 540 6.89 -30.57 52.31
CA ARG A 540 5.67 -30.67 53.11
C ARG A 540 5.87 -29.88 54.41
N PHE A 541 5.48 -28.61 54.42
CA PHE A 541 4.82 -28.03 55.58
C PHE A 541 3.32 -28.09 55.29
N MET A 542 2.63 -29.07 55.87
CA MET A 542 1.16 -29.05 55.93
C MET A 542 0.78 -28.06 57.03
N GLU A 543 0.38 -26.84 56.65
CA GLU A 543 -0.31 -25.95 57.58
C GLU A 543 -1.64 -26.59 57.96
N VAL A 544 -1.73 -27.06 59.21
CA VAL A 544 -2.98 -27.52 59.81
C VAL A 544 -3.84 -26.28 60.06
N ASN A 545 -5.03 -26.24 59.45
CA ASN A 545 -5.97 -25.15 59.63
C ASN A 545 -6.34 -25.03 61.12
N ARG A 546 -6.02 -23.88 61.72
CA ARG A 546 -5.96 -23.68 63.17
C ARG A 546 -7.31 -23.72 63.88
N ASP A 547 -8.40 -23.74 63.09
CA ASP A 547 -9.79 -23.76 63.54
C ASP A 547 -10.53 -25.07 63.17
N SER A 548 -9.81 -26.18 62.95
CA SER A 548 -10.47 -27.48 62.74
C SER A 548 -11.22 -27.94 64.00
N VAL A 549 -12.53 -28.19 63.85
CA VAL A 549 -13.46 -28.62 64.93
C VAL A 549 -13.04 -29.95 65.58
N ALA A 550 -12.13 -30.71 64.95
CA ALA A 550 -11.70 -32.03 65.41
C ALA A 550 -10.61 -32.02 66.50
N TYR A 551 -9.80 -30.97 66.65
CA TYR A 551 -8.63 -30.98 67.57
C TYR A 551 -8.50 -29.76 68.51
N GLY A 552 -9.40 -28.78 68.44
CA GLY A 552 -9.32 -27.58 69.28
C GLY A 552 -8.15 -26.65 68.94
N ARG A 553 -8.07 -25.48 69.59
CA ARG A 553 -7.03 -24.47 69.34
C ARG A 553 -5.64 -24.98 69.76
N LEU A 554 -4.78 -25.28 68.79
CA LEU A 554 -3.37 -25.64 69.05
C LEU A 554 -2.52 -24.38 69.32
N PRO A 555 -1.66 -24.38 70.38
CA PRO A 555 -0.73 -23.28 70.67
C PRO A 555 0.40 -23.23 69.62
N LEU A 556 0.84 -22.02 69.26
CA LEU A 556 1.93 -21.81 68.29
C LEU A 556 3.18 -22.60 68.71
N GLY A 557 3.70 -23.45 67.82
CA GLY A 557 4.95 -24.19 68.02
C GLY A 557 4.82 -25.66 68.41
N THR A 558 3.63 -26.29 68.34
CA THR A 558 3.48 -27.72 68.61
C THR A 558 3.83 -28.57 67.38
N ASN A 559 4.78 -29.50 67.54
CA ASN A 559 5.16 -30.45 66.49
C ASN A 559 4.14 -31.60 66.43
N VAL A 560 3.57 -31.84 65.25
CA VAL A 560 2.62 -32.94 64.99
C VAL A 560 3.38 -34.06 64.27
N ALA A 561 3.36 -35.28 64.82
CA ALA A 561 3.92 -36.47 64.16
C ALA A 561 2.80 -37.41 63.74
N VAL A 562 3.06 -38.21 62.71
CA VAL A 562 2.15 -39.29 62.30
C VAL A 562 2.34 -40.44 63.29
N GLU A 563 1.29 -40.74 64.06
CA GLU A 563 1.29 -41.91 64.94
C GLU A 563 1.24 -43.20 64.10
N LYS A 564 1.57 -44.35 64.71
CA LYS A 564 1.62 -45.65 64.02
C LYS A 564 0.26 -46.09 63.42
N SER A 565 -0.83 -45.44 63.80
CA SER A 565 -2.19 -45.61 63.24
C SER A 565 -2.40 -44.87 61.90
N GLY A 566 -1.45 -44.02 61.47
CA GLY A 566 -1.57 -43.20 60.27
C GLY A 566 -2.31 -41.87 60.47
N GLU A 567 -2.73 -41.56 61.70
CA GLU A 567 -3.34 -40.28 62.06
C GLU A 567 -2.29 -39.29 62.61
N LEU A 568 -2.48 -38.00 62.34
CA LEU A 568 -1.58 -36.92 62.76
C LEU A 568 -1.96 -36.46 64.17
N GLY A 569 -1.10 -36.71 65.16
CA GLY A 569 -1.31 -36.35 66.56
C GLY A 569 -0.18 -35.48 67.13
N PRO A 570 -0.46 -34.61 68.13
CA PRO A 570 0.58 -33.87 68.84
C PRO A 570 1.45 -34.83 69.67
N ILE A 571 2.78 -34.69 69.60
CA ILE A 571 3.72 -35.53 70.35
C ILE A 571 3.64 -35.14 71.85
N PRO A 572 3.31 -36.06 72.78
CA PRO A 572 3.42 -35.78 74.20
C PRO A 572 4.90 -35.65 74.58
N GLY A 573 5.27 -34.46 75.04
CA GLY A 573 6.64 -34.13 75.40
C GLY A 573 7.08 -34.84 76.68
N HIS A 574 7.91 -35.87 76.52
CA HIS A 574 8.99 -36.16 77.46
C HIS A 574 10.08 -36.96 76.73
N GLU A 575 11.30 -36.42 76.80
CA GLU A 575 12.58 -37.05 76.44
C GLU A 575 12.85 -37.27 74.94
N SER A 576 13.68 -36.40 74.33
CA SER A 576 14.80 -36.85 73.49
C SER A 576 15.64 -35.69 72.92
N TRP A 577 16.90 -35.73 73.35
CA TRP A 577 18.14 -35.24 72.75
C TRP A 577 18.11 -34.93 71.23
N LEU A 578 18.14 -33.64 70.88
CA LEU A 578 18.61 -33.13 69.60
C LEU A 578 19.45 -31.85 69.83
N PRO A 579 20.55 -31.64 69.09
CA PRO A 579 21.41 -30.47 69.26
C PRO A 579 20.69 -29.18 68.78
N PRO A 580 21.05 -28.01 69.33
CA PRO A 580 20.40 -26.74 69.00
C PRO A 580 20.64 -26.35 67.54
N ILE A 581 19.56 -26.02 66.84
CA ILE A 581 19.56 -25.49 65.48
C ILE A 581 20.26 -24.13 65.49
N PRO A 582 21.32 -23.89 64.67
CA PRO A 582 22.00 -22.60 64.64
C PRO A 582 21.13 -21.50 64.02
N ASP A 583 21.31 -20.28 64.52
CA ASP A 583 20.54 -19.09 64.18
C ASP A 583 20.60 -18.80 62.66
N PRO A 584 19.45 -18.74 61.94
CA PRO A 584 19.40 -18.53 60.50
C PRO A 584 19.90 -17.14 60.04
N ARG A 585 20.23 -16.23 60.97
CA ARG A 585 20.85 -14.94 60.67
C ARG A 585 22.30 -15.04 60.19
N LEU A 586 23.00 -16.15 60.46
CA LEU A 586 24.43 -16.30 60.16
C LEU A 586 24.74 -17.27 59.00
N PHE A 587 23.77 -18.05 58.50
CA PHE A 587 24.02 -19.13 57.53
C PHE A 587 22.93 -19.29 56.45
N GLY A 588 22.34 -18.19 56.00
CA GLY A 588 21.35 -18.17 54.91
C GLY A 588 21.98 -18.03 53.50
N PRO A 589 21.35 -18.54 52.44
CA PRO A 589 21.90 -18.59 51.07
C PRO A 589 22.01 -17.24 50.33
N ASN A 590 21.79 -16.12 51.01
CA ASN A 590 21.87 -14.76 50.46
C ASN A 590 23.07 -13.96 51.00
N TYR A 591 24.03 -14.58 51.68
CA TYR A 591 25.29 -13.90 52.02
C TYR A 591 26.25 -13.93 50.82
N GLY A 592 26.41 -12.79 50.17
CA GLY A 592 27.41 -12.59 49.12
C GLY A 592 28.82 -12.48 49.69
N LEU A 593 29.80 -13.12 49.04
CA LEU A 593 31.21 -12.85 49.27
C LEU A 593 31.54 -11.45 48.73
N THR A 594 31.50 -10.44 49.58
CA THR A 594 32.29 -9.22 49.37
C THR A 594 33.70 -9.47 49.87
N SER A 595 34.67 -9.32 48.98
CA SER A 595 36.10 -9.41 49.25
C SER A 595 36.52 -8.42 50.35
N TYR A 596 36.99 -8.95 51.46
CA TYR A 596 37.68 -8.21 52.52
C TYR A 596 39.19 -8.38 52.31
N GLU A 597 39.76 -7.52 51.47
CA GLU A 597 41.17 -7.13 51.55
C GLU A 597 41.14 -5.60 51.58
N ASP A 598 41.83 -5.01 52.56
CA ASP A 598 41.89 -3.57 52.91
C ASP A 598 40.78 -2.99 53.82
N MET A 599 40.76 -3.47 55.08
CA MET A 599 40.41 -2.60 56.22
C MET A 599 41.37 -2.89 57.38
N GLU A 600 42.37 -2.02 57.58
CA GLU A 600 43.17 -1.97 58.80
C GLU A 600 42.33 -1.42 59.95
N VAL A 601 42.28 -2.17 61.05
CA VAL A 601 41.59 -1.83 62.29
C VAL A 601 42.67 -1.57 63.34
N ASP A 602 42.73 -0.34 63.86
CA ASP A 602 43.64 -0.01 64.96
C ASP A 602 43.17 -0.65 66.29
N GLU A 603 44.14 -0.88 67.19
CA GLU A 603 44.10 -1.72 68.41
C GLU A 603 42.97 -1.46 69.43
N HIS A 604 42.08 -0.48 69.18
CA HIS A 604 40.99 -0.10 70.10
C HIS A 604 39.58 -0.19 69.47
N GLY A 605 39.45 -0.80 68.28
CA GLY A 605 38.16 -1.32 67.80
C GLY A 605 37.06 -0.29 67.51
N VAL A 606 37.42 0.94 67.10
CA VAL A 606 36.45 1.98 66.69
C VAL A 606 36.62 2.32 65.21
N VAL A 607 35.64 1.96 64.39
CA VAL A 607 35.54 2.37 62.98
C VAL A 607 35.05 3.82 62.94
N ARG A 608 35.93 4.77 62.59
CA ARG A 608 35.56 6.18 62.35
C ARG A 608 35.19 6.40 60.88
N THR A 609 33.96 6.82 60.62
CA THR A 609 33.52 7.35 59.32
C THR A 609 33.99 8.80 59.16
N ILE A 610 34.77 9.10 58.12
CA ILE A 610 35.17 10.47 57.76
C ILE A 610 34.34 10.95 56.56
N HIS A 611 33.93 12.22 56.65
CA HIS A 611 33.05 12.98 55.77
C HIS A 611 33.89 13.87 54.82
N GLU A 612 33.47 13.94 53.55
CA GLU A 612 33.69 14.95 52.48
C GLU A 612 34.93 15.90 52.51
N ARG A 613 35.67 15.99 51.39
CA ARG A 613 35.84 17.26 50.63
C ARG A 613 36.49 17.08 49.23
N GLU A 614 36.18 18.09 48.41
CA GLU A 614 36.34 18.38 46.98
C GLU A 614 37.76 18.51 46.38
N GLU A 615 37.77 18.68 45.04
CA GLU A 615 38.79 19.25 44.12
C GLU A 615 39.87 18.27 43.60
N ALA A 616 40.40 18.31 42.37
CA ALA A 616 40.10 18.89 41.04
C ALA A 616 41.19 18.33 40.07
N ASP A 617 41.10 18.64 38.77
CA ASP A 617 42.10 18.46 37.69
C ASP A 617 42.07 17.11 36.93
N GLN A 618 41.50 17.00 35.70
CA GLN A 618 42.00 17.48 34.39
C GLN A 618 43.33 16.77 34.02
N TRP A 619 43.45 15.97 32.95
CA TRP A 619 43.81 16.34 31.56
C TRP A 619 43.80 15.03 30.70
N VAL A 620 43.04 14.93 29.61
CA VAL A 620 43.39 15.14 28.17
C VAL A 620 44.01 13.91 27.45
N ASP A 621 43.34 13.52 26.36
CA ASP A 621 43.73 12.61 25.27
C ASP A 621 45.07 12.97 24.60
N LEU A 622 45.76 11.96 24.05
CA LEU A 622 46.19 11.92 22.63
C LEU A 622 46.99 10.64 22.28
N SER A 623 46.48 9.92 21.28
CA SER A 623 47.13 9.37 20.08
C SER A 623 48.39 8.47 20.15
N GLN A 624 48.32 7.37 19.37
CA GLN A 624 49.34 6.87 18.41
C GLN A 624 50.70 6.39 19.00
N ASP A 625 51.32 5.28 18.60
CA ASP A 625 51.41 4.59 17.31
C ASP A 625 52.00 3.16 17.52
N GLU A 626 51.74 2.31 16.53
CA GLU A 626 52.61 1.26 15.97
C GLU A 626 53.04 0.02 16.79
N GLU A 627 52.54 -1.14 16.32
CA GLU A 627 53.18 -2.46 16.22
C GLU A 627 54.68 -2.37 15.81
N PRO A 628 55.58 -3.35 16.12
CA PRO A 628 55.34 -4.75 15.75
C PRO A 628 56.05 -5.88 16.53
N LEU A 629 55.53 -7.08 16.26
CA LEU A 629 56.21 -8.39 16.11
C LEU A 629 57.06 -9.01 17.23
N THR A 630 56.81 -10.32 17.32
CA THR A 630 57.74 -11.44 17.56
C THR A 630 58.03 -11.90 18.99
N ASP A 631 57.46 -13.07 19.23
CA ASP A 631 58.13 -14.28 19.70
C ASP A 631 58.53 -14.44 21.16
N HIS A 632 58.07 -15.59 21.66
CA HIS A 632 58.76 -16.48 22.57
C HIS A 632 58.83 -16.08 24.04
N ASN A 633 57.86 -16.65 24.78
CA ASN A 633 57.98 -17.01 26.18
C ASN A 633 59.29 -17.78 26.44
N GLY A 634 60.21 -17.15 27.18
CA GLY A 634 61.30 -17.80 27.89
C GLY A 634 61.27 -17.33 29.35
N ILE A 635 60.75 -18.17 30.24
CA ILE A 635 60.88 -17.99 31.69
C ILE A 635 62.29 -18.46 32.10
N PRO A 636 62.92 -17.81 33.08
CA PRO A 636 63.63 -18.59 34.10
C PRO A 636 63.17 -18.26 35.54
N PRO A 637 63.41 -19.18 36.49
CA PRO A 637 62.73 -19.23 37.79
C PRO A 637 63.60 -18.66 38.91
N ASP A 638 63.00 -18.30 40.04
CA ASP A 638 63.42 -18.77 41.38
C ASP A 638 62.66 -18.09 42.52
N GLN A 639 62.59 -18.84 43.63
CA GLN A 639 62.24 -18.51 45.01
C GLN A 639 60.83 -18.88 45.53
N ALA A 640 60.91 -19.86 46.44
CA ALA A 640 59.89 -20.66 47.08
C ALA A 640 59.45 -20.07 48.45
N GLY A 641 58.31 -20.53 48.95
CA GLY A 641 57.95 -20.46 50.37
C GLY A 641 56.48 -20.86 50.67
N PRO A 642 56.14 -21.53 51.80
CA PRO A 642 55.37 -22.79 51.73
C PRO A 642 54.11 -22.91 52.63
N SER A 643 53.27 -23.93 52.35
CA SER A 643 52.58 -24.88 53.28
C SER A 643 51.16 -25.29 52.79
N SER A 644 51.01 -26.49 52.20
CA SER A 644 50.41 -27.76 52.74
C SER A 644 48.93 -27.65 53.17
N PHE A 645 47.97 -28.42 52.63
CA PHE A 645 47.85 -29.88 52.77
C PHE A 645 47.00 -30.59 51.66
N LEU A 646 47.53 -31.73 51.21
CA LEU A 646 46.87 -33.01 50.86
C LEU A 646 45.88 -33.12 49.67
N ARG A 647 46.40 -33.61 48.52
CA ARG A 647 45.87 -34.87 47.92
C ARG A 647 46.88 -35.57 47.01
N ARG A 648 46.72 -36.90 47.00
CA ARG A 648 47.58 -38.03 46.59
C ARG A 648 48.10 -37.99 45.13
N PRO A 649 49.27 -38.60 44.83
CA PRO A 649 50.00 -38.41 43.58
C PRO A 649 49.60 -39.41 42.48
N ARG A 650 49.57 -38.93 41.23
CA ARG A 650 49.62 -39.77 40.01
C ARG A 650 51.09 -40.03 39.64
N PRO A 651 51.47 -41.25 39.24
CA PRO A 651 52.80 -41.52 38.70
C PRO A 651 52.92 -41.01 37.24
N PRO A 652 54.12 -40.61 36.79
CA PRO A 652 54.36 -40.07 35.47
C PRO A 652 54.50 -41.20 34.44
N LYS A 653 54.07 -40.96 33.20
CA LYS A 653 54.42 -41.82 32.07
C LYS A 653 55.04 -41.00 30.95
N THR A 654 56.31 -41.32 30.75
CA THR A 654 57.20 -41.06 29.64
C THR A 654 56.70 -41.64 28.33
N ASP A 655 57.12 -40.99 27.24
CA ASP A 655 57.01 -41.42 25.85
C ASP A 655 57.51 -42.84 25.62
N THR A 656 56.74 -43.63 24.89
CA THR A 656 57.17 -44.45 23.73
C THR A 656 55.99 -45.26 23.20
N THR A 657 55.76 -45.16 21.88
CA THR A 657 54.85 -46.01 21.10
C THR A 657 55.49 -47.38 20.81
N PRO A 658 54.83 -48.27 20.05
CA PRO A 658 53.86 -49.31 20.43
C PRO A 658 54.54 -50.72 20.31
N PRO A 659 53.94 -51.94 20.54
CA PRO A 659 52.72 -52.40 19.88
C PRO A 659 51.86 -53.44 20.63
N SER A 660 50.68 -53.69 20.04
CA SER A 660 49.98 -54.97 19.92
C SER A 660 49.65 -55.80 21.18
N THR A 661 48.38 -56.19 21.19
CA THR A 661 47.78 -57.38 21.80
C THR A 661 47.07 -57.21 23.15
N ARG A 662 45.79 -57.63 23.11
CA ARG A 662 45.10 -58.45 24.11
C ARG A 662 44.38 -57.72 25.26
N ARG A 663 43.04 -57.65 25.18
CA ARG A 663 42.10 -58.46 25.99
C ARG A 663 40.69 -57.90 25.86
N GLU A 664 39.87 -58.58 25.06
CA GLU A 664 38.43 -58.61 25.28
C GLU A 664 38.12 -59.83 26.13
N THR A 665 37.41 -59.62 27.23
CA THR A 665 36.72 -60.67 27.99
C THR A 665 35.26 -60.26 28.02
N PHE A 666 34.38 -61.06 27.43
CA PHE A 666 33.10 -61.53 27.98
C PHE A 666 32.45 -62.56 27.01
N PRO A 667 31.59 -63.46 27.52
CA PRO A 667 31.66 -64.87 27.18
C PRO A 667 30.70 -65.29 26.06
N ARG A 668 31.21 -66.21 25.23
CA ARG A 668 30.49 -67.00 24.23
C ARG A 668 29.53 -67.98 24.91
N ARG A 669 28.31 -68.09 24.36
CA ARG A 669 27.47 -69.29 24.47
C ARG A 669 27.52 -70.02 23.13
N GLU A 670 27.90 -71.29 23.20
CA GLU A 670 28.05 -72.25 22.11
C GLU A 670 26.69 -72.71 21.56
N THR A 671 26.57 -72.71 20.22
CA THR A 671 26.42 -73.84 19.28
C THR A 671 24.98 -74.30 18.98
N ALA A 672 24.60 -74.22 17.69
CA ALA A 672 24.16 -75.37 16.89
C ALA A 672 23.78 -74.96 15.44
N TYR A 673 24.53 -75.52 14.49
CA TYR A 673 24.14 -76.04 13.15
C TYR A 673 23.66 -75.12 11.99
N ASN A 674 24.57 -75.04 11.00
CA ASN A 674 24.41 -75.20 9.54
C ASN A 674 23.42 -74.33 8.74
N ALA A 675 23.97 -73.34 8.01
CA ALA A 675 23.82 -73.20 6.56
C ALA A 675 24.74 -72.06 6.04
N ASP A 676 25.58 -72.34 5.05
CA ASP A 676 26.32 -71.35 4.26
C ASP A 676 25.38 -70.30 3.66
N PRO A 677 25.78 -69.01 3.66
CA PRO A 677 26.30 -68.48 2.41
C PRO A 677 27.48 -67.50 2.56
N GLU A 678 28.43 -67.69 1.67
CA GLU A 678 29.51 -66.79 1.28
C GLU A 678 29.07 -65.33 1.05
N PHE A 679 29.99 -64.41 1.35
CA PHE A 679 30.03 -62.99 0.94
C PHE A 679 28.99 -62.02 1.51
N VAL A 680 28.87 -61.95 2.85
CA VAL A 680 28.41 -60.70 3.51
C VAL A 680 29.47 -60.22 4.49
N PRO A 681 30.24 -59.15 4.18
CA PRO A 681 31.17 -58.60 5.15
C PRO A 681 30.41 -58.10 6.38
N PRO A 682 31.01 -58.22 7.57
CA PRO A 682 30.35 -57.86 8.83
C PRO A 682 29.94 -56.37 8.84
N PRO A 683 28.88 -56.00 9.58
CA PRO A 683 28.20 -54.71 9.45
C PRO A 683 29.06 -53.46 9.70
N HIS A 684 30.27 -53.60 10.26
CA HIS A 684 31.23 -52.51 10.45
C HIS A 684 32.08 -52.21 9.20
N LEU A 685 32.09 -53.08 8.19
CA LEU A 685 32.75 -52.88 6.89
C LEU A 685 31.77 -52.54 5.75
N ARG A 686 30.46 -52.46 6.03
CA ARG A 686 29.54 -51.77 5.14
C ARG A 686 29.89 -50.30 5.22
N LEU A 687 30.43 -49.73 4.14
CA LEU A 687 30.46 -48.29 3.92
C LEU A 687 29.06 -47.79 4.26
N GLN A 688 28.92 -47.16 5.43
CA GLN A 688 27.71 -46.39 5.70
C GLN A 688 27.58 -45.43 4.52
N PRO A 689 26.39 -45.26 3.93
CA PRO A 689 26.19 -44.16 3.00
C PRO A 689 26.62 -42.91 3.77
N SER A 690 27.81 -42.39 3.43
CA SER A 690 28.35 -41.22 4.08
C SER A 690 27.29 -40.15 3.93
N GLN A 691 26.84 -39.59 5.06
CA GLN A 691 26.04 -38.39 4.94
C GLN A 691 26.89 -37.38 4.17
N PRO A 692 26.32 -36.67 3.18
CA PRO A 692 27.07 -35.73 2.39
C PRO A 692 27.79 -34.77 3.33
N PHE A 693 29.11 -34.74 3.22
CA PHE A 693 29.93 -33.90 4.08
C PHE A 693 29.72 -32.46 3.60
N VAL A 694 29.08 -31.65 4.42
CA VAL A 694 28.88 -30.23 4.12
C VAL A 694 30.22 -29.54 4.30
N ARG A 695 30.82 -29.06 3.20
CA ARG A 695 32.03 -28.25 3.25
C ARG A 695 31.67 -26.78 3.06
N PRO A 696 32.35 -25.84 3.75
CA PRO A 696 32.31 -24.45 3.34
C PRO A 696 32.76 -24.34 1.87
N LEU A 697 32.25 -23.34 1.17
CA LEU A 697 32.64 -23.02 -0.20
C LEU A 697 34.16 -22.84 -0.29
N ASP A 698 34.80 -23.54 -1.25
CA ASP A 698 36.22 -23.38 -1.52
C ASP A 698 36.54 -21.89 -1.76
N GLY A 699 37.40 -21.32 -0.90
CA GLY A 699 37.83 -19.91 -0.97
C GLY A 699 37.36 -19.00 0.17
N LEU A 700 36.43 -19.44 1.03
CA LEU A 700 36.13 -18.74 2.29
C LEU A 700 37.08 -19.23 3.38
N GLY A 701 37.88 -18.32 3.95
CA GLY A 701 38.81 -18.64 5.03
C GLY A 701 38.06 -19.05 6.31
N TYR A 702 38.67 -19.91 7.12
CA TYR A 702 38.15 -20.23 8.46
C TYR A 702 38.05 -18.97 9.34
N ASP A 703 38.94 -17.99 9.11
CA ASP A 703 38.96 -16.71 9.81
C ASP A 703 37.72 -15.85 9.47
N ASP A 704 37.32 -15.79 8.19
CA ASP A 704 36.11 -15.08 7.76
C ASP A 704 34.85 -15.68 8.39
N LEU A 705 34.80 -17.01 8.49
CA LEU A 705 33.69 -17.72 9.12
C LEU A 705 33.67 -17.50 10.64
N GLY A 706 34.85 -17.36 11.25
CA GLY A 706 35.02 -16.91 12.63
C GLY A 706 34.46 -15.51 12.85
N HIS A 707 34.79 -14.55 11.98
CA HIS A 707 34.26 -13.18 12.04
C HIS A 707 32.72 -13.16 11.93
N VAL A 708 32.14 -13.85 10.93
CA VAL A 708 30.67 -13.95 10.78
C VAL A 708 30.03 -14.55 12.04
N TYR A 709 30.65 -15.56 12.65
CA TYR A 709 30.13 -16.16 13.88
C TYR A 709 30.23 -15.20 15.07
N THR A 710 31.30 -14.42 15.19
CA THR A 710 31.39 -13.38 16.24
C THR A 710 30.29 -12.33 16.08
N GLU A 711 30.01 -11.88 14.85
CA GLU A 711 28.89 -10.98 14.56
C GLU A 711 27.55 -11.61 14.98
N ILE A 712 27.29 -12.88 14.62
CA ILE A 712 26.09 -13.61 15.02
C ILE A 712 25.93 -13.61 16.55
N THR A 713 26.99 -13.94 17.29
CA THR A 713 26.92 -13.97 18.76
C THR A 713 26.65 -12.59 19.37
N GLN A 714 27.24 -11.53 18.80
CA GLN A 714 27.01 -10.14 19.20
C GLN A 714 25.56 -9.71 18.92
N TRP A 715 25.02 -10.00 17.74
CA TRP A 715 23.64 -9.63 17.41
C TRP A 715 22.63 -10.44 18.23
N ARG A 716 22.89 -11.72 18.52
CA ARG A 716 22.03 -12.55 19.39
C ARG A 716 21.98 -12.01 20.82
N SER A 717 23.10 -11.53 21.37
CA SER A 717 23.13 -10.96 22.72
C SER A 717 22.40 -9.60 22.76
N ARG A 718 22.63 -8.73 21.77
CA ARG A 718 21.90 -7.46 21.61
C ARG A 718 20.40 -7.67 21.47
N LEU A 719 19.96 -8.65 20.67
CA LEU A 719 18.55 -8.97 20.50
C LEU A 719 17.87 -9.39 21.81
N LYS A 720 18.59 -10.11 22.69
CA LYS A 720 18.05 -10.48 24.00
C LYS A 720 17.93 -9.29 24.94
N ILE A 721 18.92 -8.42 24.94
CA ILE A 721 18.92 -7.20 25.78
C ILE A 721 17.76 -6.29 25.35
N ILE A 722 17.65 -5.98 24.06
CA ILE A 722 16.58 -5.09 23.57
C ILE A 722 15.18 -5.70 23.79
N ASN A 723 15.02 -7.02 23.66
CA ASN A 723 13.74 -7.68 23.95
C ASN A 723 13.35 -7.58 25.44
N ALA A 724 14.33 -7.63 26.35
CA ALA A 724 14.06 -7.42 27.78
C ALA A 724 13.69 -5.96 28.06
N GLU A 725 14.39 -5.00 27.44
CA GLU A 725 14.08 -3.57 27.58
C GLU A 725 12.71 -3.20 27.01
N ILE A 726 12.33 -3.78 25.86
CA ILE A 726 10.99 -3.62 25.29
C ILE A 726 9.94 -4.18 26.24
N ALA A 727 10.14 -5.38 26.80
CA ALA A 727 9.19 -5.98 27.74
C ALA A 727 9.02 -5.09 28.99
N ASP A 728 10.11 -4.55 29.53
CA ASP A 728 10.05 -3.63 30.68
C ASP A 728 9.36 -2.31 30.33
N ALA A 729 9.62 -1.75 29.14
CA ALA A 729 8.96 -0.53 28.66
C ALA A 729 7.46 -0.77 28.40
N GLN A 730 7.08 -1.90 27.81
CA GLN A 730 5.69 -2.32 27.63
C GLN A 730 5.00 -2.46 28.99
N ASN A 731 5.63 -3.13 29.97
CA ASN A 731 5.10 -3.25 31.33
C ASN A 731 4.85 -1.87 31.97
N GLN A 732 5.77 -0.92 31.80
CA GLN A 732 5.60 0.46 32.28
C GLN A 732 4.42 1.14 31.59
N SER A 733 4.31 1.07 30.26
CA SER A 733 3.19 1.65 29.51
C SER A 733 1.84 1.04 29.91
N TYR A 734 1.76 -0.26 30.20
CA TYR A 734 0.52 -0.87 30.71
C TYR A 734 0.14 -0.36 32.10
N ASN A 735 1.13 -0.15 32.98
CA ASN A 735 0.89 0.45 34.28
C ASN A 735 0.43 1.91 34.13
N ASP A 736 1.00 2.66 33.19
CA ASP A 736 0.58 4.04 32.90
C ASP A 736 -0.87 4.10 32.44
N ILE A 737 -1.25 3.22 31.51
CA ILE A 737 -2.64 3.10 31.04
C ILE A 737 -3.60 2.71 32.16
N ALA A 738 -3.19 1.78 33.03
CA ALA A 738 -4.01 1.36 34.17
C ALA A 738 -4.20 2.49 35.19
N ASN A 739 -3.17 3.30 35.42
CA ASN A 739 -3.16 4.40 36.38
C ASN A 739 -3.79 5.69 35.84
N GLY A 740 -3.92 5.84 34.52
CA GLY A 740 -4.40 7.09 33.92
C GLY A 740 -3.29 8.12 33.66
N THR A 741 -2.02 7.71 33.67
CA THR A 741 -0.88 8.60 33.42
C THR A 741 -0.50 8.59 31.94
N ASN A 742 -0.15 9.75 31.38
CA ASN A 742 0.33 9.90 29.99
C ASN A 742 -0.62 9.34 28.92
N ILE A 743 -1.94 9.46 29.11
CA ILE A 743 -2.94 9.04 28.13
C ILE A 743 -3.13 10.14 27.06
N ASN A 744 -2.94 9.77 25.80
CA ASN A 744 -3.15 10.65 24.64
C ASN A 744 -4.62 10.64 24.19
N GLY A 745 -5.37 9.57 24.47
CA GLY A 745 -6.81 9.46 24.23
C GLY A 745 -7.31 8.02 24.23
N TRP A 746 -8.51 7.79 23.69
CA TRP A 746 -9.21 6.51 23.74
C TRP A 746 -9.76 6.08 22.37
N LEU A 747 -9.55 4.81 22.03
CA LEU A 747 -10.23 4.13 20.93
C LEU A 747 -11.50 3.45 21.45
N MET A 748 -12.62 3.75 20.83
CA MET A 748 -13.93 3.19 21.17
C MET A 748 -14.46 2.36 20.00
N VAL A 749 -15.01 1.19 20.32
CA VAL A 749 -15.79 0.36 19.38
C VAL A 749 -17.18 0.19 19.95
N GLY A 750 -18.21 0.43 19.15
CA GLY A 750 -19.58 0.40 19.63
C GLY A 750 -20.57 0.95 18.63
N ARG A 751 -21.86 0.93 18.99
CA ARG A 751 -22.93 1.51 18.18
C ARG A 751 -23.09 2.99 18.52
N GLY A 752 -23.39 3.84 17.53
CA GLY A 752 -23.74 5.24 17.77
C GLY A 752 -22.59 6.16 18.20
N LEU A 753 -21.32 5.76 18.05
CA LEU A 753 -20.16 6.54 18.50
C LEU A 753 -20.08 7.96 17.89
N ARG A 754 -20.69 8.17 16.73
CA ARG A 754 -20.76 9.48 16.07
C ARG A 754 -21.45 10.57 16.90
N PHE A 755 -22.26 10.17 17.88
CA PHE A 755 -23.00 11.10 18.74
C PHE A 755 -22.18 11.55 19.95
N ILE A 756 -21.04 10.90 20.21
CA ILE A 756 -20.14 11.27 21.30
C ILE A 756 -19.41 12.57 20.92
N PRO A 757 -19.47 13.61 21.77
CA PRO A 757 -18.79 14.88 21.48
C PRO A 757 -17.28 14.67 21.39
N GLY A 758 -16.64 15.32 20.41
CA GLY A 758 -15.20 15.26 20.20
C GLY A 758 -14.68 13.98 19.51
N ALA A 759 -15.48 12.90 19.47
CA ALA A 759 -15.10 11.63 18.85
C ALA A 759 -14.97 11.76 17.32
N GLN A 760 -13.87 11.25 16.77
CA GLN A 760 -13.59 11.21 15.34
C GLN A 760 -13.79 9.79 14.81
N LEU A 761 -14.69 9.61 13.84
CA LEU A 761 -14.96 8.30 13.25
C LEU A 761 -13.82 7.83 12.36
N ILE A 762 -13.46 6.56 12.50
CA ILE A 762 -12.52 5.85 11.63
C ILE A 762 -13.37 5.07 10.60
N GLU A 763 -13.54 5.65 9.41
CA GLU A 763 -14.47 5.15 8.38
C GLU A 763 -14.15 3.73 7.90
N GLY A 764 -12.89 3.35 7.87
CA GLY A 764 -12.46 2.01 7.46
C GLY A 764 -12.78 0.90 8.46
N ARG A 765 -13.04 1.25 9.74
CA ARG A 765 -13.39 0.29 10.81
C ARG A 765 -12.45 -0.92 10.92
N ALA A 766 -11.19 -0.78 10.49
CA ALA A 766 -10.17 -1.83 10.54
C ALA A 766 -8.95 -1.31 11.31
N LYS A 767 -8.14 -2.22 11.84
CA LYS A 767 -6.94 -1.88 12.61
C LYS A 767 -5.90 -1.17 11.74
N GLU A 768 -5.79 -1.57 10.46
CA GLU A 768 -4.86 -1.00 9.49
C GLU A 768 -5.32 0.36 8.96
N ASP A 769 -6.55 0.79 9.25
CA ASP A 769 -7.01 2.14 8.92
C ASP A 769 -6.49 3.19 9.90
N ILE A 770 -6.00 2.76 11.06
CA ILE A 770 -5.60 3.64 12.14
C ILE A 770 -4.18 4.15 11.90
N ARG A 771 -4.02 5.47 11.92
CA ARG A 771 -2.72 6.13 11.86
C ARG A 771 -2.14 6.32 13.26
N TRP A 772 -1.43 5.32 13.74
CA TRP A 772 -0.82 5.30 15.08
C TRP A 772 0.16 6.47 15.29
N ASP A 773 0.89 6.88 14.23
CA ASP A 773 1.76 8.05 14.22
C ASP A 773 1.03 9.35 14.59
N VAL A 774 -0.16 9.54 14.02
CA VAL A 774 -1.01 10.72 14.25
C VAL A 774 -1.69 10.67 15.61
N LEU A 775 -2.03 9.47 16.09
CA LEU A 775 -2.61 9.28 17.42
C LEU A 775 -1.63 9.62 18.54
N GLN A 776 -0.34 9.34 18.35
CA GLN A 776 0.72 9.72 19.29
C GLN A 776 1.03 11.22 19.23
N ASN A 777 1.08 11.78 18.03
CA ASN A 777 1.39 13.20 17.80
C ASN A 777 0.24 13.90 17.07
N GLU A 778 -0.73 14.40 17.83
CA GLU A 778 -1.84 15.15 17.27
C GLU A 778 -1.36 16.47 16.66
N ARG A 779 -1.42 16.53 15.32
CA ARG A 779 -1.05 17.69 14.50
C ARG A 779 -1.99 18.88 14.72
N GLY A 780 -1.42 20.07 14.68
CA GLY A 780 -2.11 21.32 15.00
C GLY A 780 -2.91 21.89 13.82
N TRP A 781 -3.67 22.95 14.08
CA TRP A 781 -4.34 23.72 13.02
C TRP A 781 -3.35 24.39 12.05
N LEU A 782 -2.14 24.72 12.52
CA LEU A 782 -1.06 25.28 11.69
C LEU A 782 -0.67 24.32 10.55
N ASP A 783 -0.58 23.01 10.80
CA ASP A 783 -0.23 22.03 9.76
C ASP A 783 -1.29 21.98 8.66
N ASN A 784 -2.56 22.11 9.04
CA ASN A 784 -3.67 22.20 8.09
C ASN A 784 -3.59 23.50 7.26
N LEU A 785 -3.27 24.63 7.90
CA LEU A 785 -3.07 25.91 7.20
C LEU A 785 -1.90 25.82 6.21
N VAL A 786 -0.76 25.28 6.63
CA VAL A 786 0.42 25.08 5.77
C VAL A 786 0.08 24.18 4.59
N MET A 787 -0.64 23.08 4.82
CA MET A 787 -1.09 22.18 3.75
C MET A 787 -1.95 22.93 2.71
N TRP A 788 -2.96 23.68 3.14
CA TRP A 788 -3.82 24.45 2.22
C TRP A 788 -3.06 25.57 1.52
N ALA A 789 -2.12 26.24 2.19
CA ALA A 789 -1.26 27.24 1.59
C ALA A 789 -0.40 26.62 0.47
N VAL A 790 0.19 25.45 0.70
CA VAL A 790 0.99 24.74 -0.31
C VAL A 790 0.11 24.23 -1.47
N ILE A 791 -1.09 23.72 -1.19
CA ILE A 791 -2.03 23.33 -2.26
C ILE A 791 -2.43 24.54 -3.11
N LEU A 792 -2.67 25.70 -2.47
CA LEU A 792 -3.01 26.94 -3.18
C LEU A 792 -1.84 27.43 -4.04
N THR A 793 -0.60 27.37 -3.56
CA THR A 793 0.56 27.76 -4.36
C THR A 793 0.77 26.82 -5.55
N ILE A 794 0.63 25.50 -5.36
CA ILE A 794 0.68 24.52 -6.45
C ILE A 794 -0.44 24.79 -7.47
N ALA A 795 -1.64 25.10 -6.99
CA ALA A 795 -2.77 25.47 -7.84
C ALA A 795 -2.46 26.70 -8.71
N VAL A 796 -1.87 27.76 -8.14
CA VAL A 796 -1.47 28.96 -8.88
C VAL A 796 -0.36 28.66 -9.90
N ILE A 797 0.65 27.87 -9.52
CA ILE A 797 1.72 27.45 -10.43
C ILE A 797 1.15 26.61 -11.59
N LEU A 798 0.22 25.69 -11.29
CA LEU A 798 -0.47 24.90 -12.31
C LEU A 798 -1.30 25.80 -13.23
N ALA A 799 -2.02 26.78 -12.69
CA ALA A 799 -2.78 27.75 -13.48
C ALA A 799 -1.87 28.53 -14.43
N ALA A 800 -0.71 29.02 -13.96
CA ALA A 800 0.26 29.75 -14.77
C ALA A 800 0.88 28.89 -15.89
N THR A 801 1.27 27.66 -15.57
CA THR A 801 1.84 26.72 -16.55
C THR A 801 0.82 26.27 -17.60
N LEU A 802 -0.44 26.05 -17.20
CA LEU A 802 -1.53 25.79 -18.14
C LEU A 802 -1.82 27.01 -19.03
N THR A 803 -1.77 28.23 -18.50
CA THR A 803 -1.90 29.45 -19.32
C THR A 803 -0.84 29.51 -20.43
N ALA A 804 0.41 29.14 -20.12
CA ALA A 804 1.46 29.08 -21.14
C ALA A 804 1.18 28.02 -22.22
N ALA A 805 0.74 26.82 -21.82
CA ALA A 805 0.34 25.76 -22.76
C ALA A 805 -0.85 26.19 -23.63
N VAL A 806 -1.84 26.87 -23.04
CA VAL A 806 -2.99 27.42 -23.75
C VAL A 806 -2.56 28.48 -24.76
N GLY A 807 -1.68 29.42 -24.39
CA GLY A 807 -1.14 30.42 -25.30
C GLY A 807 -0.45 29.80 -26.51
N LEU A 808 0.33 28.73 -26.31
CA LEU A 808 0.97 27.99 -27.40
C LEU A 808 -0.06 27.27 -28.30
N SER A 809 -1.15 26.77 -27.72
CA SER A 809 -2.23 26.13 -28.48
C SER A 809 -3.09 27.09 -29.30
N LEU A 810 -3.13 28.36 -28.89
CA LEU A 810 -3.85 29.43 -29.56
C LEU A 810 -3.02 30.12 -30.65
N ALA A 811 -1.75 29.76 -30.84
CA ALA A 811 -0.92 30.36 -31.89
C ALA A 811 -1.54 30.34 -33.31
N PRO A 812 -2.23 29.27 -33.78
CA PRO A 812 -2.86 29.27 -35.11
C PRO A 812 -4.24 29.96 -35.14
N ALA A 813 -4.77 30.38 -33.99
CA ALA A 813 -6.05 31.08 -33.91
C ALA A 813 -5.97 32.46 -34.62
N PRO A 814 -7.11 32.98 -35.12
CA PRO A 814 -7.13 34.26 -35.82
C PRO A 814 -6.57 35.39 -34.95
N ASP A 815 -5.64 36.16 -35.51
CA ASP A 815 -5.02 37.36 -34.97
C ASP A 815 -4.21 37.20 -33.66
N VAL A 816 -4.22 36.04 -33.00
CA VAL A 816 -3.47 35.80 -31.75
C VAL A 816 -1.96 35.94 -31.92
N ALA A 817 -1.39 35.36 -32.99
CA ALA A 817 0.05 35.41 -33.26
C ALA A 817 0.57 36.84 -33.54
N HIS A 818 -0.31 37.77 -33.92
CA HIS A 818 0.05 39.16 -34.10
C HIS A 818 0.28 39.88 -32.76
N PHE A 819 -0.58 39.63 -31.77
CA PHE A 819 -0.46 40.21 -30.42
C PHE A 819 0.63 39.55 -29.57
N LEU A 820 1.01 38.31 -29.92
CA LEU A 820 2.11 37.57 -29.31
C LEU A 820 3.18 37.28 -30.37
N PRO A 821 4.02 38.26 -30.73
CA PRO A 821 4.91 38.18 -31.90
C PRO A 821 5.92 37.04 -31.83
N PHE A 822 6.26 36.57 -30.62
CA PHE A 822 7.12 35.40 -30.44
C PHE A 822 6.48 34.09 -30.93
N LEU A 823 5.16 34.03 -31.16
CA LEU A 823 4.45 32.89 -31.73
C LEU A 823 4.35 32.95 -33.26
N GLN A 824 4.62 34.10 -33.87
CA GLN A 824 4.52 34.30 -35.32
C GLN A 824 5.35 33.29 -36.15
N PRO A 825 6.58 32.91 -35.76
CA PRO A 825 7.36 31.92 -36.50
C PRO A 825 6.69 30.55 -36.58
N LEU A 826 5.86 30.18 -35.59
CA LEU A 826 5.18 28.89 -35.59
C LEU A 826 4.09 28.83 -36.67
N VAL A 827 3.46 29.96 -37.00
CA VAL A 827 2.38 30.03 -38.00
C VAL A 827 2.93 30.00 -39.43
N THR A 828 4.17 30.44 -39.63
CA THR A 828 4.81 30.52 -40.96
C THR A 828 5.55 29.23 -41.37
N THR A 829 5.72 28.27 -40.47
CA THR A 829 6.40 26.99 -40.74
C THR A 829 5.50 25.97 -41.43
N GLU A 830 6.09 24.85 -41.90
CA GLU A 830 5.34 23.74 -42.50
C GLU A 830 4.16 23.27 -41.63
N THR A 831 3.06 22.88 -42.26
CA THR A 831 1.79 22.54 -41.60
C THR A 831 1.94 21.44 -40.54
N LEU A 832 2.83 20.45 -40.77
CA LEU A 832 3.12 19.39 -39.82
C LEU A 832 3.87 19.92 -38.59
N ALA A 833 4.96 20.65 -38.79
CA ALA A 833 5.79 21.18 -37.71
C ALA A 833 4.98 22.17 -36.83
N ALA A 834 4.19 23.04 -37.47
CA ALA A 834 3.26 23.94 -36.82
C ALA A 834 2.22 23.16 -36.00
N GLY A 835 1.63 22.10 -36.56
CA GLY A 835 0.65 21.25 -35.86
C GLY A 835 1.23 20.52 -34.64
N VAL A 836 2.45 20.01 -34.74
CA VAL A 836 3.14 19.37 -33.62
C VAL A 836 3.45 20.39 -32.51
N ALA A 837 3.94 21.57 -32.88
CA ALA A 837 4.30 22.61 -31.92
C ALA A 837 3.08 23.25 -31.23
N THR A 838 1.94 23.35 -31.92
CA THR A 838 0.74 24.05 -31.41
C THR A 838 -0.32 23.12 -30.83
N VAL A 839 -0.37 21.83 -31.19
CA VAL A 839 -1.39 20.90 -30.66
C VAL A 839 -0.76 19.82 -29.79
N PHE A 840 0.24 19.12 -30.30
CA PHE A 840 0.84 17.98 -29.59
C PHE A 840 1.68 18.42 -28.38
N ALA A 841 2.60 19.37 -28.56
CA ALA A 841 3.49 19.81 -27.50
C ALA A 841 2.75 20.44 -26.30
N PRO A 842 1.74 21.31 -26.47
CA PRO A 842 0.93 21.82 -25.36
C PRO A 842 0.15 20.74 -24.63
N ALA A 843 -0.41 19.75 -25.34
CA ALA A 843 -1.12 18.64 -24.73
C ALA A 843 -0.19 17.79 -23.86
N VAL A 844 1.02 17.48 -24.35
CA VAL A 844 2.03 16.75 -23.57
C VAL A 844 2.47 17.57 -22.36
N ALA A 845 2.80 18.85 -22.55
CA ALA A 845 3.21 19.73 -21.46
C ALA A 845 2.12 19.83 -20.37
N ALA A 846 0.87 20.06 -20.75
CA ALA A 846 -0.26 20.11 -19.83
C ALA A 846 -0.42 18.79 -19.06
N THR A 847 -0.29 17.63 -19.72
CA THR A 847 -0.35 16.34 -19.02
C THR A 847 0.78 16.16 -18.00
N VAL A 848 2.01 16.58 -18.33
CA VAL A 848 3.15 16.50 -17.41
C VAL A 848 2.95 17.42 -16.21
N PHE A 849 2.53 18.67 -16.42
CA PHE A 849 2.28 19.61 -15.33
C PHE A 849 1.14 19.15 -14.40
N VAL A 850 0.05 18.62 -14.96
CA VAL A 850 -1.05 18.06 -14.17
C VAL A 850 -0.59 16.85 -13.36
N VAL A 851 0.19 15.93 -13.95
CA VAL A 851 0.74 14.77 -13.23
C VAL A 851 1.69 15.21 -12.12
N ALA A 852 2.59 16.16 -12.38
CA ALA A 852 3.49 16.70 -11.38
C ALA A 852 2.72 17.35 -10.22
N ALA A 853 1.69 18.15 -10.51
CA ALA A 853 0.84 18.77 -9.49
C ALA A 853 0.14 17.71 -8.62
N ILE A 854 -0.41 16.64 -9.21
CA ILE A 854 -1.04 15.55 -8.45
C ILE A 854 -0.03 14.84 -7.55
N ILE A 855 1.18 14.57 -8.04
CA ILE A 855 2.25 13.92 -7.24
C ILE A 855 2.62 14.80 -6.03
N ILE A 856 2.78 16.11 -6.23
CA ILE A 856 3.12 17.03 -5.14
C ILE A 856 1.95 17.14 -4.15
N ILE A 857 0.70 17.26 -4.63
CA ILE A 857 -0.49 17.28 -3.75
C ILE A 857 -0.59 16.01 -2.92
N HIS A 858 -0.36 14.84 -3.53
CA HIS A 858 -0.34 13.57 -2.79
C HIS A 858 0.76 13.56 -1.72
N TRP A 859 1.97 14.02 -2.05
CA TRP A 859 3.06 14.14 -1.09
C TRP A 859 2.71 15.09 0.07
N VAL A 860 2.22 16.30 -0.23
CA VAL A 860 1.83 17.29 0.80
C VAL A 860 0.70 16.78 1.69
N ALA A 861 -0.29 16.10 1.12
CA ALA A 861 -1.41 15.57 1.89
C ALA A 861 -1.04 14.37 2.79
N THR A 862 0.06 13.66 2.52
CA THR A 862 0.58 12.66 3.48
C THR A 862 1.09 13.30 4.78
N VAL A 863 1.47 14.59 4.72
CA VAL A 863 1.85 15.40 5.89
C VAL A 863 0.63 15.82 6.71
N GLN A 864 -0.60 15.59 6.26
CA GLN A 864 -1.78 15.85 7.08
C GLN A 864 -1.93 14.80 8.20
N GLY A 865 -2.29 15.27 9.40
CA GLY A 865 -2.56 14.43 10.57
C GLY A 865 -4.00 13.94 10.63
N SER A 866 -4.48 13.23 9.61
CA SER A 866 -5.76 12.53 9.71
C SER A 866 -5.60 11.26 10.55
N VAL A 867 -6.56 10.97 11.43
CA VAL A 867 -6.54 9.76 12.28
C VAL A 867 -6.75 8.47 11.48
N SER A 868 -7.45 8.56 10.35
CA SER A 868 -7.70 7.43 9.45
C SER A 868 -6.95 7.54 8.13
N VAL A 869 -6.47 6.40 7.63
CA VAL A 869 -5.83 6.26 6.30
C VAL A 869 -6.87 6.47 5.20
N SER A 870 -8.02 5.79 5.31
CA SER A 870 -9.14 5.92 4.37
C SER A 870 -9.69 7.35 4.32
N GLY A 871 -9.72 8.04 5.46
CA GLY A 871 -10.08 9.46 5.55
C GLY A 871 -9.08 10.35 4.82
N ASN A 872 -7.78 10.09 4.94
CA ASN A 872 -6.75 10.82 4.20
C ASN A 872 -6.90 10.63 2.69
N GLN A 873 -7.05 9.37 2.24
CA GLN A 873 -7.19 9.04 0.82
C GLN A 873 -8.43 9.70 0.22
N LEU A 874 -9.55 9.73 0.95
CA LEU A 874 -10.74 10.45 0.53
C LEU A 874 -10.49 11.95 0.38
N LEU A 875 -9.75 12.56 1.32
CA LEU A 875 -9.41 13.98 1.27
C LEU A 875 -8.50 14.28 0.07
N ILE A 876 -7.46 13.47 -0.16
CA ILE A 876 -6.56 13.57 -1.33
C ILE A 876 -7.38 13.48 -2.62
N PHE A 877 -8.29 12.52 -2.69
CA PHE A 877 -9.17 12.34 -3.84
C PHE A 877 -10.09 13.55 -4.06
N LYS A 878 -10.62 14.15 -2.99
CA LYS A 878 -11.44 15.38 -3.08
C LYS A 878 -10.63 16.57 -3.60
N ILE A 879 -9.43 16.78 -3.06
CA ILE A 879 -8.57 17.90 -3.46
C ILE A 879 -8.16 17.74 -4.93
N THR A 880 -7.68 16.56 -5.32
CA THR A 880 -7.31 16.28 -6.71
C THR A 880 -8.48 16.46 -7.66
N PHE A 881 -9.70 16.00 -7.30
CA PHE A 881 -10.91 16.24 -8.08
C PHE A 881 -11.19 17.74 -8.28
N TYR A 882 -11.15 18.55 -7.21
CA TYR A 882 -11.41 19.99 -7.30
C TYR A 882 -10.32 20.73 -8.07
N VAL A 883 -9.05 20.38 -7.90
CA VAL A 883 -7.94 20.97 -8.68
C VAL A 883 -8.08 20.63 -10.17
N LEU A 884 -8.39 19.37 -10.52
CA LEU A 884 -8.64 18.97 -11.91
C LEU A 884 -9.86 19.67 -12.50
N THR A 885 -10.94 19.84 -11.73
CA THR A 885 -12.15 20.52 -12.20
C THR A 885 -11.91 22.02 -12.35
N ALA A 886 -11.47 22.70 -11.29
CA ALA A 886 -11.31 24.16 -11.29
C ALA A 886 -10.16 24.62 -12.19
N ILE A 887 -8.98 24.01 -12.06
CA ILE A 887 -7.75 24.47 -12.74
C ILE A 887 -7.52 23.69 -14.03
N GLY A 888 -7.65 22.37 -13.98
CA GLY A 888 -7.47 21.51 -15.15
C GLY A 888 -8.53 21.68 -16.23
N SER A 889 -9.72 22.21 -15.91
CA SER A 889 -10.79 22.43 -16.89
C SER A 889 -11.33 23.86 -16.92
N VAL A 890 -11.92 24.38 -15.84
CA VAL A 890 -12.61 25.68 -15.87
C VAL A 890 -11.63 26.81 -16.16
N TRP A 891 -10.48 26.84 -15.48
CA TRP A 891 -9.42 27.82 -15.73
C TRP A 891 -8.86 27.71 -17.15
N LEU A 892 -8.53 26.49 -17.59
CA LEU A 892 -8.00 26.23 -18.94
C LEU A 892 -8.94 26.78 -20.02
N ILE A 893 -10.25 26.54 -19.89
CA ILE A 893 -11.27 27.03 -20.83
C ILE A 893 -11.41 28.56 -20.72
N ALA A 894 -11.48 29.09 -19.50
CA ALA A 894 -11.67 30.53 -19.27
C ALA A 894 -10.48 31.35 -19.79
N ILE A 895 -9.24 30.96 -19.44
CA ILE A 895 -8.04 31.68 -19.90
C ILE A 895 -7.85 31.54 -21.41
N GLY A 896 -8.19 30.39 -21.99
CA GLY A 896 -8.15 30.20 -23.43
C GLY A 896 -9.15 31.06 -24.18
N ALA A 897 -10.38 31.17 -23.66
CA ALA A 897 -11.37 32.08 -24.19
C ALA A 897 -10.90 33.55 -24.12
N VAL A 898 -10.36 33.97 -22.97
CA VAL A 898 -9.87 35.34 -22.76
C VAL A 898 -8.70 35.66 -23.70
N LEU A 899 -7.70 34.78 -23.80
CA LEU A 899 -6.54 34.97 -24.68
C LEU A 899 -6.93 35.02 -26.16
N PHE A 900 -7.88 34.18 -26.58
CA PHE A 900 -8.46 34.24 -27.93
C PHE A 900 -9.14 35.59 -28.21
N SER A 901 -9.82 36.16 -27.21
CA SER A 901 -10.55 37.42 -27.34
C SER A 901 -9.70 38.70 -27.19
N ALA A 902 -8.39 38.59 -26.99
CA ALA A 902 -7.51 39.73 -26.68
C ALA A 902 -7.62 40.89 -27.69
N GLN A 903 -7.73 40.58 -28.98
CA GLN A 903 -7.93 41.58 -30.03
C GLN A 903 -9.28 42.30 -29.91
N ALA A 904 -10.36 41.52 -29.75
CA ALA A 904 -11.72 42.03 -29.69
C ALA A 904 -11.93 42.93 -28.46
N ILE A 905 -11.24 42.60 -27.36
CA ILE A 905 -11.19 43.44 -26.17
C ILE A 905 -10.37 44.71 -26.43
N GLY A 906 -9.24 44.62 -27.14
CA GLY A 906 -8.39 45.77 -27.46
C GLY A 906 -9.00 46.75 -28.48
N SER A 907 -9.90 46.26 -29.34
CA SER A 907 -10.56 47.05 -30.39
C SER A 907 -12.01 47.42 -30.08
N ASP A 908 -12.54 47.00 -28.92
CA ASP A 908 -13.95 47.14 -28.51
C ASP A 908 -14.98 46.58 -29.51
N THR A 909 -14.58 45.66 -30.40
CA THR A 909 -15.47 45.06 -31.40
C THR A 909 -15.98 43.69 -30.95
N ASN A 910 -17.25 43.62 -30.55
CA ASN A 910 -17.97 42.39 -30.18
C ASN A 910 -17.20 41.42 -29.23
N PRO A 911 -16.66 41.91 -28.09
CA PRO A 911 -15.78 41.11 -27.22
C PRO A 911 -16.44 39.83 -26.68
N THR A 912 -17.75 39.87 -26.41
CA THR A 912 -18.52 38.72 -25.92
C THR A 912 -18.59 37.57 -26.92
N THR A 913 -18.77 37.88 -28.20
CA THR A 913 -18.85 36.86 -29.27
C THR A 913 -17.49 36.21 -29.52
N SER A 914 -16.41 36.99 -29.47
CA SER A 914 -15.04 36.47 -29.59
C SER A 914 -14.69 35.55 -28.42
N LEU A 915 -15.09 35.91 -27.19
CA LEU A 915 -14.93 35.06 -26.01
C LEU A 915 -15.65 33.71 -26.17
N ALA A 916 -16.88 33.71 -26.70
CA ALA A 916 -17.63 32.48 -26.94
C ALA A 916 -16.97 31.58 -28.01
N ASN A 917 -16.47 32.18 -29.09
CA ASN A 917 -15.71 31.48 -30.13
C ASN A 917 -14.42 30.86 -29.56
N GLY A 918 -13.72 31.60 -28.70
CA GLY A 918 -12.53 31.11 -28.00
C GLY A 918 -12.81 29.92 -27.09
N ALA A 919 -13.92 29.94 -26.34
CA ALA A 919 -14.32 28.82 -25.49
C ALA A 919 -14.56 27.52 -26.27
N VAL A 920 -15.16 27.62 -27.47
CA VAL A 920 -15.34 26.47 -28.37
C VAL A 920 -14.01 26.04 -29.00
N TYR A 921 -13.14 26.99 -29.36
CA TYR A 921 -11.81 26.70 -29.93
C TYR A 921 -10.94 25.84 -28.99
N MET A 922 -11.03 26.07 -27.67
CA MET A 922 -10.31 25.27 -26.66
C MET A 922 -10.68 23.78 -26.64
N SER A 923 -11.77 23.38 -27.29
CA SER A 923 -12.14 21.96 -27.44
C SER A 923 -11.11 21.14 -28.21
N ILE A 924 -10.31 21.76 -29.11
CA ILE A 924 -9.22 21.09 -29.84
C ILE A 924 -8.11 20.68 -28.89
N LEU A 925 -7.67 21.58 -28.00
CA LEU A 925 -6.67 21.26 -26.98
C LEU A 925 -7.19 20.20 -26.00
N ALA A 926 -8.46 20.29 -25.59
CA ALA A 926 -9.10 19.30 -24.73
C ALA A 926 -9.14 17.91 -25.39
N LEU A 927 -9.48 17.83 -26.69
CA LEU A 927 -9.43 16.59 -27.46
C LEU A 927 -8.01 16.03 -27.54
N ALA A 928 -7.02 16.87 -27.83
CA ALA A 928 -5.62 16.46 -27.90
C ALA A 928 -5.12 15.90 -26.55
N LEU A 929 -5.49 16.56 -25.44
CA LEU A 929 -5.18 16.08 -24.09
C LEU A 929 -5.80 14.69 -23.83
N VAL A 930 -7.10 14.53 -24.14
CA VAL A 930 -7.81 13.26 -23.94
C VAL A 930 -7.17 12.15 -24.78
N ILE A 931 -6.89 12.37 -26.08
CA ILE A 931 -6.29 11.34 -26.95
C ILE A 931 -4.89 10.97 -26.46
N ASN A 932 -4.07 11.95 -26.08
CA ASN A 932 -2.72 11.70 -25.57
C ASN A 932 -2.74 10.76 -24.35
N VAL A 933 -3.70 10.99 -23.44
CA VAL A 933 -3.88 10.18 -22.23
C VAL A 933 -4.61 8.85 -22.52
N ALA A 934 -5.49 8.79 -23.53
CA ALA A 934 -6.40 7.67 -23.80
C ALA A 934 -5.71 6.32 -23.90
N ILE A 935 -4.53 6.28 -24.53
CA ILE A 935 -3.82 5.02 -24.81
C ILE A 935 -2.63 4.84 -23.85
N VAL A 936 -1.90 5.92 -23.55
CA VAL A 936 -0.69 5.88 -22.73
C VAL A 936 -1.02 5.60 -21.26
N PHE A 937 -2.05 6.24 -20.70
CA PHE A 937 -2.37 6.10 -19.29
C PHE A 937 -2.81 4.68 -18.88
N PRO A 938 -3.76 4.01 -19.56
CA PRO A 938 -4.11 2.62 -19.23
C PRO A 938 -2.91 1.66 -19.35
N ALA A 939 -2.03 1.87 -20.33
CA ALA A 939 -0.84 1.06 -20.50
C ALA A 939 0.16 1.26 -19.34
N CYS A 940 0.39 2.51 -18.94
CA CYS A 940 1.22 2.84 -17.78
C CYS A 940 0.63 2.30 -16.46
N LEU A 941 -0.70 2.35 -16.30
CA LEU A 941 -1.39 1.76 -15.14
C LEU A 941 -1.15 0.25 -15.03
N LEU A 942 -1.16 -0.47 -16.16
CA LEU A 942 -0.88 -1.91 -16.20
C LEU A 942 0.60 -2.22 -16.00
N LEU A 943 1.48 -1.50 -16.69
CA LEU A 943 2.92 -1.75 -16.63
C LEU A 943 3.50 -1.43 -15.25
N GLN A 944 3.01 -0.38 -14.59
CA GLN A 944 3.54 0.12 -13.31
C GLN A 944 5.08 0.25 -13.32
N PRO A 945 5.68 0.98 -14.27
CA PRO A 945 7.11 0.89 -14.57
C PRO A 945 7.99 1.25 -13.36
N ILE A 946 7.59 2.28 -12.61
CA ILE A 946 8.30 2.72 -11.40
C ILE A 946 8.28 1.63 -10.32
N ARG A 947 7.14 0.94 -10.15
CA ARG A 947 7.03 -0.15 -9.17
C ARG A 947 7.88 -1.34 -9.61
N LEU A 948 7.74 -1.77 -10.86
CA LEU A 948 8.49 -2.90 -11.40
C LEU A 948 10.00 -2.67 -11.23
N TRP A 949 10.49 -1.48 -11.59
CA TRP A 949 11.90 -1.16 -11.45
C TRP A 949 12.39 -1.16 -9.99
N ARG A 950 11.59 -0.60 -9.06
CA ARG A 950 11.92 -0.64 -7.63
C ARG A 950 11.92 -2.06 -7.08
N VAL A 951 10.92 -2.87 -7.44
CA VAL A 951 10.84 -4.28 -7.00
C VAL A 951 12.02 -5.07 -7.53
N LEU A 952 12.37 -4.93 -8.82
CA LEU A 952 13.53 -5.62 -9.41
C LEU A 952 14.85 -5.19 -8.77
N ARG A 953 14.99 -3.90 -8.41
CA ARG A 953 16.18 -3.41 -7.72
C ARG A 953 16.24 -3.93 -6.29
N ALA A 954 15.13 -3.87 -5.56
CA ALA A 954 15.03 -4.31 -4.18
C ALA A 954 15.21 -5.83 -4.06
N GLU A 955 14.62 -6.62 -4.96
CA GLU A 955 14.80 -8.06 -5.00
C GLU A 955 16.26 -8.45 -5.27
N LYS A 956 16.96 -7.72 -6.16
CA LYS A 956 18.40 -7.92 -6.41
C LYS A 956 19.28 -7.54 -5.22
N GLN A 957 18.83 -6.63 -4.37
CA GLN A 957 19.57 -6.17 -3.19
C GLN A 957 19.23 -6.97 -1.93
N ALA A 958 18.14 -7.75 -1.94
CA ALA A 958 17.70 -8.53 -0.80
C ALA A 958 18.63 -9.73 -0.55
N ILE A 959 19.17 -9.81 0.66
CA ILE A 959 20.00 -10.93 1.13
C ILE A 959 19.13 -11.92 1.91
N THR A 960 18.26 -11.41 2.80
CA THR A 960 17.43 -12.25 3.68
C THR A 960 16.07 -12.58 3.06
N PRO A 961 15.43 -13.71 3.45
CA PRO A 961 14.08 -14.03 3.01
C PRO A 961 13.05 -12.94 3.34
N ARG A 962 13.17 -12.30 4.51
CA ARG A 962 12.30 -11.20 4.94
C ARG A 962 12.45 -9.96 4.03
N GLN A 963 13.68 -9.55 3.73
CA GLN A 963 13.94 -8.45 2.79
C GLN A 963 13.33 -8.75 1.40
N ARG A 964 13.44 -10.00 0.94
CA ARG A 964 12.86 -10.43 -0.34
C ARG A 964 11.33 -10.37 -0.30
N PHE A 965 10.70 -10.80 0.78
CA PHE A 965 9.25 -10.67 0.99
C PHE A 965 8.80 -9.20 0.98
N ARG A 966 9.48 -8.33 1.75
CA ARG A 966 9.22 -6.88 1.77
C ARG A 966 9.37 -6.23 0.40
N ALA A 967 10.34 -6.67 -0.40
CA ALA A 967 10.54 -6.19 -1.77
C ALA A 967 9.36 -6.50 -2.70
N ILE A 968 8.69 -7.64 -2.51
CA ILE A 968 7.57 -8.13 -3.33
C ILE A 968 6.20 -7.72 -2.75
N TYR A 969 6.18 -7.15 -1.53
CA TYR A 969 4.96 -6.86 -0.78
C TYR A 969 3.93 -6.05 -1.60
N PRO A 970 2.63 -6.39 -1.52
CA PRO A 970 1.60 -5.70 -2.27
C PRO A 970 1.51 -4.22 -1.94
N ARG A 971 1.27 -3.42 -2.99
CA ARG A 971 0.80 -2.04 -2.83
C ARG A 971 -0.70 -2.00 -2.72
N THR A 972 -1.15 -0.98 -2.01
CA THR A 972 -2.55 -0.62 -1.86
C THR A 972 -3.05 0.11 -3.12
N TYR A 973 -4.35 0.04 -3.34
CA TYR A 973 -4.99 0.75 -4.43
C TYR A 973 -5.13 2.24 -4.08
N ASP A 974 -4.58 3.12 -4.93
CA ASP A 974 -4.78 4.58 -4.82
C ASP A 974 -5.85 5.04 -5.82
N PRO A 975 -7.03 5.49 -5.34
CA PRO A 975 -8.12 5.96 -6.21
C PRO A 975 -7.78 7.24 -6.97
N ALA A 976 -6.93 8.12 -6.43
CA ALA A 976 -6.59 9.38 -7.08
C ALA A 976 -5.77 9.14 -8.36
N TYR A 977 -4.77 8.26 -8.26
CA TYR A 977 -3.95 7.86 -9.40
C TYR A 977 -4.73 7.03 -10.42
N ALA A 978 -5.52 6.05 -9.96
CA ALA A 978 -6.21 5.11 -10.87
C ALA A 978 -7.39 5.73 -11.63
N VAL A 979 -8.14 6.65 -11.00
CA VAL A 979 -9.37 7.22 -11.58
C VAL A 979 -9.18 8.66 -12.06
N GLY A 980 -8.10 9.36 -11.66
CA GLY A 980 -7.89 10.78 -11.95
C GLY A 980 -7.99 11.15 -13.44
N ALA A 981 -7.36 10.39 -14.34
CA ALA A 981 -7.47 10.63 -15.78
C ALA A 981 -8.90 10.41 -16.31
N CYS A 982 -9.63 9.43 -15.77
CA CYS A 982 -11.02 9.19 -16.12
C CYS A 982 -11.92 10.32 -15.64
N VAL A 983 -11.67 10.88 -14.45
CA VAL A 983 -12.37 12.05 -13.94
C VAL A 983 -12.18 13.24 -14.88
N LEU A 984 -10.93 13.54 -15.25
CA LEU A 984 -10.63 14.63 -16.19
C LEU A 984 -11.34 14.43 -17.54
N ALA A 985 -11.37 13.20 -18.06
CA ALA A 985 -12.06 12.87 -19.29
C ALA A 985 -13.58 13.05 -19.21
N ILE A 986 -14.20 12.67 -18.08
CA ILE A 986 -15.62 12.88 -17.84
C ILE A 986 -15.93 14.37 -17.70
N ILE A 987 -15.05 15.15 -17.05
CA ILE A 987 -15.17 16.61 -16.98
C ILE A 987 -15.21 17.19 -18.41
N PHE A 988 -14.24 16.84 -19.27
CA PHE A 988 -14.23 17.31 -20.66
C PHE A 988 -15.40 16.79 -21.51
N ALA A 989 -15.85 15.56 -21.31
CA ALA A 989 -17.05 15.06 -21.98
C ALA A 989 -18.31 15.81 -21.52
N SER A 990 -18.42 16.10 -20.23
CA SER A 990 -19.51 16.87 -19.65
C SER A 990 -19.48 18.35 -20.04
N THR A 991 -18.36 18.89 -20.51
CA THR A 991 -18.32 20.27 -21.03
C THR A 991 -18.53 20.31 -22.54
N PHE A 992 -17.88 19.42 -23.29
CA PHE A 992 -17.72 19.57 -24.74
C PHE A 992 -18.45 18.54 -25.61
N SER A 993 -19.06 17.48 -25.05
CA SER A 993 -19.61 16.37 -25.88
C SER A 993 -20.53 16.82 -27.03
N LEU A 994 -21.41 17.80 -26.80
CA LEU A 994 -22.27 18.35 -27.87
C LEU A 994 -21.68 19.58 -28.55
N LEU A 995 -20.78 20.34 -27.90
CA LEU A 995 -20.12 21.50 -28.50
C LEU A 995 -19.11 21.09 -29.58
N PHE A 996 -18.39 19.99 -29.32
CA PHE A 996 -17.41 19.40 -30.21
C PHE A 996 -17.55 17.87 -30.23
N PRO A 997 -18.37 17.33 -31.14
CA PRO A 997 -18.76 15.92 -31.14
C PRO A 997 -17.64 14.89 -31.15
N LEU A 998 -16.47 15.23 -31.67
CA LEU A 998 -15.32 14.32 -31.77
C LEU A 998 -14.68 13.98 -30.41
N ILE A 999 -14.94 14.76 -29.36
CA ILE A 999 -14.38 14.49 -28.03
C ILE A 999 -15.00 13.27 -27.35
N ALA A 1000 -16.29 13.02 -27.58
CA ALA A 1000 -17.00 11.94 -26.90
C ALA A 1000 -16.46 10.54 -27.28
N PRO A 1001 -16.20 10.20 -28.57
CA PRO A 1001 -15.52 8.96 -28.93
C PRO A 1001 -14.15 8.78 -28.28
N ALA A 1002 -13.34 9.84 -28.19
CA ALA A 1002 -12.02 9.77 -27.57
C ALA A 1002 -12.11 9.46 -26.06
N VAL A 1003 -13.09 10.06 -25.37
CA VAL A 1003 -13.36 9.76 -23.96
C VAL A 1003 -13.87 8.32 -23.77
N VAL A 1004 -14.72 7.82 -24.68
CA VAL A 1004 -15.18 6.42 -24.66
C VAL A 1004 -14.00 5.47 -24.80
N LEU A 1005 -13.06 5.74 -25.71
CA LEU A 1005 -11.85 4.94 -25.88
C LEU A 1005 -11.01 4.90 -24.59
N LEU A 1006 -10.74 6.06 -23.98
CA LEU A 1006 -10.01 6.15 -22.71
C LEU A 1006 -10.71 5.35 -21.61
N LEU A 1007 -12.01 5.57 -21.39
CA LEU A 1007 -12.78 4.88 -20.35
C LEU A 1007 -12.86 3.36 -20.59
N LEU A 1008 -12.96 2.92 -21.84
CA LEU A 1008 -12.99 1.50 -22.17
C LEU A 1008 -11.64 0.83 -21.84
N LEU A 1009 -10.53 1.43 -22.29
CA LEU A 1009 -9.19 0.90 -22.05
C LEU A 1009 -8.82 0.94 -20.56
N THR A 1010 -9.17 2.00 -19.84
CA THR A 1010 -8.95 2.06 -18.38
C THR A 1010 -9.78 1.02 -17.66
N LEU A 1011 -11.03 0.78 -18.06
CA LEU A 1011 -11.88 -0.22 -17.42
C LEU A 1011 -11.31 -1.64 -17.61
N ILE A 1012 -10.80 -1.97 -18.81
CA ILE A 1012 -10.12 -3.25 -19.06
C ILE A 1012 -8.87 -3.38 -18.18
N ALA A 1013 -8.04 -2.32 -18.12
CA ALA A 1013 -6.85 -2.30 -17.27
C ALA A 1013 -7.20 -2.47 -15.79
N HIS A 1014 -8.19 -1.72 -15.31
CA HIS A 1014 -8.64 -1.69 -13.93
C HIS A 1014 -9.21 -3.06 -13.49
N ARG A 1015 -10.00 -3.70 -14.35
CA ARG A 1015 -10.51 -5.07 -14.14
C ARG A 1015 -9.38 -6.07 -13.87
N PHE A 1016 -8.28 -5.98 -14.61
CA PHE A 1016 -7.11 -6.84 -14.38
C PHE A 1016 -6.40 -6.46 -13.06
N LEU A 1017 -6.16 -5.17 -12.82
CA LEU A 1017 -5.43 -4.69 -11.65
C LEU A 1017 -6.12 -5.03 -10.33
N VAL A 1018 -7.43 -4.79 -10.22
CA VAL A 1018 -8.23 -5.15 -9.03
C VAL A 1018 -8.35 -6.67 -8.87
N GLY A 1019 -8.42 -7.39 -9.99
CA GLY A 1019 -8.57 -8.84 -9.99
C GLY A 1019 -7.31 -9.60 -9.57
N TYR A 1020 -6.11 -9.09 -9.88
CA TYR A 1020 -4.86 -9.88 -9.78
C TYR A 1020 -3.69 -9.15 -9.13
N VAL A 1021 -3.63 -7.81 -9.15
CA VAL A 1021 -2.42 -7.05 -8.77
C VAL A 1021 -2.53 -6.37 -7.41
N TYR A 1022 -3.64 -5.68 -7.14
CA TYR A 1022 -3.82 -4.95 -5.88
C TYR A 1022 -4.38 -5.87 -4.79
N ALA A 1023 -3.73 -5.94 -3.64
CA ALA A 1023 -4.26 -6.60 -2.45
C ALA A 1023 -5.05 -5.61 -1.59
N ARG A 1024 -6.03 -6.13 -0.84
CA ARG A 1024 -6.89 -5.34 0.05
C ARG A 1024 -6.26 -5.21 1.43
N THR A 1025 -5.07 -4.63 1.47
CA THR A 1025 -4.32 -4.42 2.72
C THR A 1025 -4.82 -3.20 3.51
N HIS A 1026 -5.57 -2.30 2.86
CA HIS A 1026 -6.30 -1.24 3.54
C HIS A 1026 -7.75 -1.64 3.82
N SER A 1027 -8.34 -0.88 4.73
CA SER A 1027 -9.71 -1.01 5.19
C SER A 1027 -10.75 -0.76 4.10
N GLN A 1028 -11.95 -1.33 4.27
CA GLN A 1028 -13.08 -1.09 3.38
C GLN A 1028 -14.00 -0.02 3.99
N THR A 1029 -14.41 0.97 3.20
CA THR A 1029 -15.30 2.06 3.63
C THR A 1029 -16.77 1.84 3.23
N GLY A 1030 -17.06 0.73 2.54
CA GLY A 1030 -18.40 0.43 2.03
C GLY A 1030 -18.85 1.38 0.91
N GLY A 1031 -17.91 1.83 0.08
CA GLY A 1031 -18.17 2.67 -1.09
C GLY A 1031 -18.33 4.16 -0.81
N LEU A 1032 -17.73 4.70 0.26
CA LEU A 1032 -17.84 6.13 0.61
C LEU A 1032 -17.39 7.03 -0.52
N LEU A 1033 -16.16 6.79 -1.01
CA LEU A 1033 -15.57 7.53 -2.12
C LEU A 1033 -16.43 7.42 -3.37
N HIS A 1034 -16.99 6.24 -3.64
CA HIS A 1034 -17.81 6.00 -4.82
C HIS A 1034 -19.14 6.76 -4.78
N MET A 1035 -19.83 6.79 -3.63
CA MET A 1035 -21.03 7.63 -3.47
C MET A 1035 -20.72 9.11 -3.67
N TRP A 1036 -19.59 9.58 -3.12
CA TRP A 1036 -19.15 10.95 -3.30
C TRP A 1036 -18.84 11.25 -4.77
N LEU A 1037 -18.13 10.36 -5.46
CA LEU A 1037 -17.81 10.48 -6.89
C LEU A 1037 -19.07 10.51 -7.76
N LEU A 1038 -20.05 9.62 -7.53
CA LEU A 1038 -21.32 9.62 -8.27
C LEU A 1038 -22.11 10.91 -8.05
N ARG A 1039 -22.15 11.43 -6.82
CA ARG A 1039 -22.74 12.75 -6.53
C ARG A 1039 -22.05 13.84 -7.35
N ARG A 1040 -20.71 13.81 -7.43
CA ARG A 1040 -19.93 14.80 -8.20
C ARG A 1040 -20.11 14.65 -9.70
N PHE A 1041 -20.20 13.44 -10.25
CA PHE A 1041 -20.57 13.24 -11.66
C PHE A 1041 -21.94 13.82 -11.98
N GLY A 1042 -22.92 13.68 -11.07
CA GLY A 1042 -24.22 14.34 -11.19
C GLY A 1042 -24.10 15.86 -11.28
N THR A 1043 -23.24 16.47 -10.45
CA THR A 1043 -22.99 17.93 -10.54
C THR A 1043 -22.20 18.33 -11.79
N LEU A 1044 -21.32 17.49 -12.32
CA LEU A 1044 -20.59 17.81 -13.56
C LEU A 1044 -21.49 17.87 -14.79
N LEU A 1045 -22.63 17.17 -14.79
CA LEU A 1045 -23.62 17.25 -15.88
C LEU A 1045 -24.13 18.67 -16.14
N SER A 1046 -24.06 19.57 -15.15
CA SER A 1046 -24.48 20.96 -15.32
C SER A 1046 -23.48 21.80 -16.10
N LEU A 1047 -22.22 21.35 -16.25
CA LEU A 1047 -21.21 22.13 -16.99
C LEU A 1047 -21.61 22.33 -18.45
N GLN A 1048 -22.25 21.33 -19.07
CA GLN A 1048 -22.71 21.41 -20.46
C GLN A 1048 -23.75 22.51 -20.70
N PRO A 1049 -24.92 22.51 -20.02
CA PRO A 1049 -25.92 23.54 -20.23
C PRO A 1049 -25.44 24.91 -19.76
N ILE A 1050 -24.60 25.00 -18.72
CA ILE A 1050 -24.03 26.29 -18.28
C ILE A 1050 -23.13 26.88 -19.38
N LEU A 1051 -22.17 26.09 -19.90
CA LEU A 1051 -21.27 26.58 -20.93
C LEU A 1051 -22.01 26.94 -22.22
N LEU A 1052 -22.94 26.09 -22.68
CA LEU A 1052 -23.77 26.38 -23.85
C LEU A 1052 -24.65 27.60 -23.61
N GLY A 1053 -25.23 27.75 -22.42
CA GLY A 1053 -26.05 28.90 -22.05
C GLY A 1053 -25.24 30.21 -22.03
N LEU A 1054 -24.00 30.19 -21.54
CA LEU A 1054 -23.09 31.33 -21.60
C LEU A 1054 -22.72 31.70 -23.04
N ILE A 1055 -22.52 30.70 -23.90
CA ILE A 1055 -22.29 30.91 -25.35
C ILE A 1055 -23.53 31.55 -25.99
N CYS A 1056 -24.74 31.05 -25.71
CA CYS A 1056 -25.99 31.64 -26.22
C CYS A 1056 -26.22 33.07 -25.70
N LEU A 1057 -25.86 33.35 -24.45
CA LEU A 1057 -25.94 34.69 -23.86
C LEU A 1057 -25.02 35.67 -24.59
N ALA A 1058 -23.79 35.24 -24.90
CA ALA A 1058 -22.84 36.04 -25.67
C ALA A 1058 -23.35 36.39 -27.09
N LEU A 1059 -24.26 35.60 -27.64
CA LEU A 1059 -24.91 35.80 -28.94
C LEU A 1059 -26.27 36.52 -28.85
N HIS A 1060 -26.64 37.05 -27.68
CA HIS A 1060 -27.91 37.75 -27.44
C HIS A 1060 -29.18 36.86 -27.53
N PHE A 1061 -29.07 35.53 -27.41
CA PHE A 1061 -30.21 34.61 -27.28
C PHE A 1061 -30.63 34.46 -25.81
N TRP A 1062 -31.24 35.52 -25.26
CA TRP A 1062 -31.54 35.63 -23.82
C TRP A 1062 -32.48 34.54 -23.28
N GLU A 1063 -33.51 34.18 -24.05
CA GLU A 1063 -34.52 33.21 -23.63
C GLU A 1063 -33.91 31.80 -23.52
N GLU A 1064 -33.23 31.36 -24.58
CA GLU A 1064 -32.58 30.05 -24.64
C GLU A 1064 -31.43 29.95 -23.64
N ALA A 1065 -30.64 31.03 -23.48
CA ALA A 1065 -29.57 31.12 -22.49
C ALA A 1065 -30.09 31.03 -21.06
N GLY A 1066 -31.17 31.75 -20.74
CA GLY A 1066 -31.79 31.72 -19.42
C GLY A 1066 -32.28 30.33 -19.04
N VAL A 1067 -32.90 29.61 -19.99
CA VAL A 1067 -33.34 28.21 -19.78
C VAL A 1067 -32.14 27.29 -19.55
N LEU A 1068 -31.08 27.39 -20.35
CA LEU A 1068 -29.90 26.54 -20.22
C LEU A 1068 -29.14 26.79 -18.90
N ILE A 1069 -28.86 28.05 -18.55
CA ILE A 1069 -28.20 28.39 -17.29
C ILE A 1069 -29.08 27.98 -16.10
N GLY A 1070 -30.38 28.29 -16.15
CA GLY A 1070 -31.34 27.90 -15.11
C GLY A 1070 -31.42 26.39 -14.90
N THR A 1071 -31.45 25.60 -15.98
CA THR A 1071 -31.42 24.13 -15.88
C THR A 1071 -30.11 23.62 -15.29
N GLY A 1072 -28.97 24.21 -15.62
CA GLY A 1072 -27.68 23.88 -15.02
C GLY A 1072 -27.66 24.08 -13.50
N PHE A 1073 -28.10 25.25 -13.02
CA PHE A 1073 -28.22 25.52 -11.58
C PHE A 1073 -29.24 24.61 -10.89
N PHE A 1074 -30.37 24.34 -11.54
CA PHE A 1074 -31.38 23.43 -11.02
C PHE A 1074 -30.82 22.01 -10.85
N VAL A 1075 -30.03 21.50 -11.81
CA VAL A 1075 -29.39 20.18 -11.70
C VAL A 1075 -28.42 20.13 -10.52
N ILE A 1076 -27.59 21.16 -10.32
CA ILE A 1076 -26.68 21.24 -9.16
C ILE A 1076 -27.49 21.19 -7.86
N ALA A 1077 -28.46 22.09 -7.71
CA ALA A 1077 -29.29 22.17 -6.51
C ALA A 1077 -30.03 20.85 -6.25
N PHE A 1078 -30.65 20.28 -7.27
CA PHE A 1078 -31.38 19.02 -7.18
C PHE A 1078 -30.48 17.85 -6.76
N VAL A 1079 -29.32 17.67 -7.42
CA VAL A 1079 -28.37 16.61 -7.07
C VAL A 1079 -27.85 16.79 -5.64
N GLU A 1080 -27.43 18.01 -5.27
CA GLU A 1080 -26.88 18.29 -3.95
C GLU A 1080 -27.92 18.08 -2.84
N ILE A 1081 -29.14 18.57 -3.02
CA ILE A 1081 -30.24 18.41 -2.05
C ILE A 1081 -30.67 16.95 -1.97
N TYR A 1082 -30.93 16.29 -3.11
CA TYR A 1082 -31.42 14.91 -3.14
C TYR A 1082 -30.41 13.93 -2.54
N THR A 1083 -29.14 14.02 -2.96
CA THR A 1083 -28.08 13.12 -2.46
C THR A 1083 -27.77 13.38 -0.99
N SER A 1084 -27.76 14.65 -0.55
CA SER A 1084 -27.57 14.99 0.86
C SER A 1084 -28.73 14.49 1.71
N TRP A 1085 -29.98 14.65 1.25
CA TRP A 1085 -31.16 14.13 1.92
C TRP A 1085 -31.13 12.60 2.02
N LYS A 1086 -30.73 11.91 0.94
CA LYS A 1086 -30.68 10.44 0.90
C LYS A 1086 -29.59 9.83 1.79
N ILE A 1087 -28.43 10.49 1.88
CA ILE A 1087 -27.31 10.06 2.74
C ILE A 1087 -27.47 10.54 4.18
N ARG A 1088 -28.34 11.53 4.44
CA ARG A 1088 -28.53 12.12 5.76
C ARG A 1088 -28.72 11.03 6.81
N LEU A 1089 -27.76 10.96 7.73
CA LEU A 1089 -27.83 10.11 8.89
C LEU A 1089 -28.73 10.80 9.94
N PRO A 1090 -29.47 10.02 10.74
CA PRO A 1090 -30.32 10.59 11.77
C PRO A 1090 -29.44 11.32 12.81
N GLY A 1091 -29.81 12.57 13.12
CA GLY A 1091 -29.04 13.48 13.97
C GLY A 1091 -29.27 13.22 15.46
N ARG A 1092 -28.60 13.98 16.33
CA ARG A 1092 -28.69 13.82 17.80
C ARG A 1092 -30.14 13.87 18.32
N ASN A 1093 -30.99 14.69 17.70
CA ASN A 1093 -32.40 14.84 18.07
C ASN A 1093 -33.26 13.59 17.79
N SER A 1094 -32.75 12.62 17.03
CA SER A 1094 -33.42 11.34 16.82
C SER A 1094 -33.21 10.36 17.97
N LEU A 1095 -32.29 10.67 18.89
CA LEU A 1095 -31.95 9.80 20.00
C LEU A 1095 -33.00 9.87 21.12
N SER A 1096 -33.12 8.80 21.89
CA SER A 1096 -33.97 8.76 23.09
C SER A 1096 -33.54 9.83 24.12
N PRO A 1097 -34.47 10.43 24.88
CA PRO A 1097 -34.13 11.48 25.86
C PRO A 1097 -33.15 10.97 26.94
N ILE A 1098 -33.21 9.68 27.29
CA ILE A 1098 -32.27 9.05 28.23
C ILE A 1098 -30.85 9.06 27.64
N THR A 1099 -30.69 8.63 26.39
CA THR A 1099 -29.38 8.67 25.71
C THR A 1099 -28.87 10.09 25.45
N GLN A 1100 -29.76 11.07 25.28
CA GLN A 1100 -29.35 12.47 25.17
C GLN A 1100 -28.80 12.97 26.50
N ASN A 1101 -29.48 12.69 27.62
CA ASN A 1101 -29.04 13.03 28.96
C ASN A 1101 -27.72 12.34 29.33
N SER A 1102 -27.53 11.08 28.92
CA SER A 1102 -26.29 10.34 29.14
C SER A 1102 -25.12 10.96 28.35
N LEU A 1103 -25.36 11.37 27.10
CA LEU A 1103 -24.37 12.09 26.29
C LEU A 1103 -24.06 13.49 26.82
N ASP A 1104 -25.05 14.21 27.35
CA ASP A 1104 -24.83 15.52 27.99
C ASP A 1104 -24.07 15.40 29.30
N THR A 1105 -24.36 14.36 30.09
CA THR A 1105 -23.59 14.05 31.31
C THR A 1105 -22.14 13.72 30.94
N PHE A 1106 -21.92 12.91 29.91
CA PHE A 1106 -20.58 12.63 29.39
C PHE A 1106 -19.88 13.91 28.88
N ALA A 1107 -20.58 14.77 28.13
CA ALA A 1107 -20.04 16.05 27.65
C ALA A 1107 -19.61 16.95 28.81
N SER A 1108 -20.47 17.07 29.84
CA SER A 1108 -20.17 17.86 31.03
C SER A 1108 -18.98 17.32 31.81
N GLY A 1109 -18.82 15.98 31.90
CA GLY A 1109 -17.67 15.34 32.52
C GLY A 1109 -16.38 15.52 31.72
N ALA A 1110 -16.47 15.52 30.39
CA ALA A 1110 -15.34 15.76 29.50
C ALA A 1110 -14.77 17.19 29.61
N ASP A 1111 -15.65 18.19 29.78
CA ASP A 1111 -15.27 19.61 29.88
C ASP A 1111 -14.81 20.00 31.29
N THR A 1112 -15.29 19.31 32.33
CA THR A 1112 -14.95 19.63 33.72
C THR A 1112 -13.53 19.15 34.05
N TYR A 1113 -12.56 20.04 33.89
CA TYR A 1113 -11.22 19.85 34.45
C TYR A 1113 -11.35 19.95 35.98
N LEU A 1114 -11.53 18.81 36.65
CA LEU A 1114 -11.61 18.74 38.11
C LEU A 1114 -10.31 19.30 38.72
N ARG A 1115 -10.34 20.57 39.10
CA ARG A 1115 -9.37 21.23 39.99
C ARG A 1115 -9.67 20.89 41.45
N GLU A 1116 -10.03 19.64 41.71
CA GLU A 1116 -10.56 19.20 43.00
C GLU A 1116 -9.80 17.93 43.45
N SER A 1117 -8.47 18.05 43.50
CA SER A 1117 -7.57 17.03 44.04
C SER A 1117 -7.10 17.33 45.47
N ASP A 1118 -7.72 18.29 46.18
CA ASP A 1118 -7.31 18.67 47.54
C ASP A 1118 -8.30 18.23 48.65
N SER A 1119 -9.42 17.56 48.33
CA SER A 1119 -10.47 17.26 49.33
C SER A 1119 -10.96 15.80 49.34
N GLY A 1120 -10.08 14.84 49.03
CA GLY A 1120 -10.42 13.42 48.94
C GLY A 1120 -9.55 12.50 49.80
N SER A 1121 -9.64 12.64 51.13
CA SER A 1121 -9.21 11.62 52.10
C SER A 1121 -10.02 10.33 51.88
N GLY A 1122 -9.63 9.53 50.90
CA GLY A 1122 -10.28 8.27 50.53
C GLY A 1122 -9.23 7.18 50.49
N SER A 1123 -9.10 6.47 51.62
CA SER A 1123 -8.40 5.19 51.81
C SER A 1123 -7.80 4.59 50.53
N ASN A 1124 -6.49 4.75 50.36
CA ASN A 1124 -5.69 3.89 49.50
C ASN A 1124 -5.89 2.45 49.97
N ALA A 1125 -6.80 1.74 49.31
CA ALA A 1125 -6.86 0.30 49.38
C ALA A 1125 -5.53 -0.19 48.79
N ALA A 1126 -4.57 -0.47 49.67
CA ALA A 1126 -3.32 -1.09 49.34
C ALA A 1126 -3.63 -2.45 48.70
N GLY A 1127 -3.75 -2.45 47.37
CA GLY A 1127 -3.88 -3.65 46.57
C GLY A 1127 -2.65 -4.51 46.84
N THR A 1128 -2.88 -5.61 47.55
CA THR A 1128 -1.87 -6.64 47.77
C THR A 1128 -1.43 -7.16 46.39
N ARG A 1129 -0.24 -6.76 45.95
CA ARG A 1129 0.40 -7.27 44.73
C ARG A 1129 0.50 -8.79 44.85
N ARG A 1130 -0.37 -9.51 44.13
CA ARG A 1130 -0.16 -10.94 43.90
C ARG A 1130 1.04 -11.08 42.99
N ARG A 1131 2.18 -11.46 43.58
CA ARG A 1131 3.41 -11.85 42.89
C ARG A 1131 3.18 -13.22 42.23
N GLY A 1132 2.38 -13.25 41.17
CA GLY A 1132 2.25 -14.39 40.26
C GLY A 1132 3.28 -14.29 39.13
N SER A 1133 3.69 -15.42 38.56
CA SER A 1133 4.58 -15.44 37.40
C SER A 1133 3.83 -14.87 36.19
N MET A 1134 4.17 -13.64 35.78
CA MET A 1134 3.53 -12.85 34.71
C MET A 1134 3.97 -13.29 33.30
N ALA A 1135 4.06 -14.60 33.05
CA ALA A 1135 4.73 -15.12 31.86
C ALA A 1135 4.03 -14.80 30.52
N SER A 1136 2.81 -14.24 30.53
CA SER A 1136 2.08 -13.84 29.33
C SER A 1136 1.65 -12.38 29.39
N VAL A 1137 1.95 -11.61 28.33
CA VAL A 1137 1.47 -10.24 28.13
C VAL A 1137 -0.06 -10.18 28.20
N LEU A 1138 -0.77 -11.21 27.74
CA LEU A 1138 -2.23 -11.30 27.83
C LEU A 1138 -2.72 -11.54 29.26
N GLU A 1139 -1.96 -12.30 30.05
CA GLU A 1139 -2.25 -12.49 31.46
C GLU A 1139 -2.03 -11.18 32.22
N MET A 1140 -0.96 -10.45 31.91
CA MET A 1140 -0.73 -9.10 32.44
C MET A 1140 -1.85 -8.12 32.04
N MET A 1141 -2.19 -8.02 30.74
CA MET A 1141 -3.30 -7.19 30.25
C MET A 1141 -4.63 -7.53 30.94
N SER A 1142 -4.91 -8.81 31.13
CA SER A 1142 -6.14 -9.26 31.79
C SER A 1142 -6.18 -8.84 33.26
N VAL A 1143 -5.02 -8.77 33.92
CA VAL A 1143 -4.87 -8.38 35.33
C VAL A 1143 -4.85 -6.87 35.51
N THR A 1144 -4.19 -6.11 34.63
CA THR A 1144 -3.99 -4.66 34.78
C THR A 1144 -5.03 -3.81 34.05
N LEU A 1145 -5.50 -4.23 32.87
CA LEU A 1145 -6.41 -3.44 32.01
C LEU A 1145 -7.86 -3.95 32.05
N ALA A 1146 -8.12 -5.02 32.82
CA ALA A 1146 -9.38 -5.77 32.81
C ALA A 1146 -9.82 -6.15 31.38
N VAL A 1147 -8.86 -6.30 30.46
CA VAL A 1147 -9.09 -6.79 29.09
C VAL A 1147 -8.90 -8.29 29.13
N MET A 1148 -9.98 -9.03 29.30
CA MET A 1148 -9.92 -10.46 29.04
C MET A 1148 -9.79 -10.67 27.53
N PRO A 1149 -8.81 -11.47 27.05
CA PRO A 1149 -8.82 -11.91 25.67
C PRO A 1149 -10.19 -12.54 25.43
N SER A 1150 -10.92 -12.03 24.45
CA SER A 1150 -12.17 -12.63 24.03
C SER A 1150 -11.85 -14.10 23.75
N SER A 1151 -12.56 -15.04 24.37
CA SER A 1151 -12.42 -16.45 24.01
C SER A 1151 -12.43 -16.54 22.48
N SER A 1152 -11.45 -17.20 21.87
CA SER A 1152 -11.14 -17.20 20.43
C SER A 1152 -12.33 -17.38 19.46
N ASN A 1153 -13.49 -17.79 19.99
CA ASN A 1153 -14.77 -17.91 19.31
C ASN A 1153 -15.57 -16.60 19.14
N TYR A 1154 -15.23 -15.48 19.79
CA TYR A 1154 -15.98 -14.21 19.67
C TYR A 1154 -15.23 -13.18 18.83
N LYS A 1155 -15.05 -13.47 17.53
CA LYS A 1155 -14.61 -12.47 16.54
C LYS A 1155 -15.78 -11.49 16.32
N GLY A 1156 -15.69 -10.31 16.92
CA GLY A 1156 -16.65 -9.24 16.67
C GLY A 1156 -16.65 -8.79 15.20
N PRO A 1157 -17.73 -8.15 14.70
CA PRO A 1157 -17.80 -7.66 13.33
C PRO A 1157 -16.89 -6.45 13.06
N VAL A 1158 -16.41 -5.79 14.11
CA VAL A 1158 -15.43 -4.68 14.07
C VAL A 1158 -14.39 -4.96 15.16
N PRO A 1159 -13.07 -4.81 14.88
CA PRO A 1159 -12.47 -4.33 13.63
C PRO A 1159 -12.63 -5.31 12.46
N LEU A 1160 -12.76 -4.76 11.25
CA LEU A 1160 -12.80 -5.54 10.01
C LEU A 1160 -11.44 -6.17 9.74
N GLN A 1161 -11.45 -7.44 9.34
CA GLN A 1161 -10.24 -8.14 8.89
C GLN A 1161 -9.83 -7.66 7.50
N THR A 1162 -8.55 -7.36 7.32
CA THR A 1162 -7.95 -7.00 6.04
C THR A 1162 -7.05 -8.12 5.52
N GLU A 1163 -6.60 -8.02 4.26
CA GLU A 1163 -5.63 -8.96 3.69
C GLU A 1163 -4.18 -8.62 4.11
N ASN A 1164 -3.97 -7.72 5.08
CA ASN A 1164 -2.64 -7.28 5.50
C ASN A 1164 -1.89 -8.40 6.25
N LEU A 1165 -0.60 -8.53 5.96
CA LEU A 1165 0.31 -9.48 6.59
C LEU A 1165 1.50 -8.71 7.15
N ASP A 1166 1.49 -8.48 8.46
CA ASP A 1166 2.65 -7.96 9.17
C ASP A 1166 3.70 -9.07 9.30
N ASP A 1167 4.88 -8.86 8.72
CA ASP A 1167 5.93 -9.86 8.67
C ASP A 1167 6.65 -10.05 10.02
N LEU A 1168 6.51 -9.10 10.96
CA LEU A 1168 7.06 -9.21 12.31
C LEU A 1168 6.13 -9.98 13.25
N VAL A 1169 4.81 -9.82 13.06
CA VAL A 1169 3.80 -10.46 13.91
C VAL A 1169 3.40 -11.83 13.37
N ALA A 1170 3.28 -11.96 12.05
CA ALA A 1170 2.83 -13.16 11.35
C ALA A 1170 3.92 -13.75 10.44
N THR A 1171 5.17 -13.79 10.92
CA THR A 1171 6.34 -14.26 10.15
C THR A 1171 6.13 -15.64 9.55
N GLU A 1172 5.49 -16.56 10.29
CA GLU A 1172 5.18 -17.91 9.79
C GLU A 1172 4.21 -17.93 8.62
N ARG A 1173 3.20 -17.05 8.68
CA ARG A 1173 2.25 -16.88 7.58
C ARG A 1173 2.96 -16.24 6.40
N ALA A 1174 3.73 -15.18 6.62
CA ALA A 1174 4.53 -14.51 5.59
C ALA A 1174 5.49 -15.48 4.87
N ALA A 1175 6.17 -16.35 5.61
CA ALA A 1175 7.08 -17.37 5.08
C ALA A 1175 6.40 -18.44 4.23
N ARG A 1176 5.09 -18.64 4.42
CA ARG A 1176 4.24 -19.55 3.63
C ARG A 1176 3.51 -18.84 2.48
N THR A 1177 3.39 -17.51 2.54
CA THR A 1177 2.72 -16.67 1.53
C THR A 1177 3.75 -15.92 0.70
N ASN A 1178 4.63 -16.63 0.01
CA ASN A 1178 5.55 -16.05 -0.96
C ASN A 1178 5.31 -16.70 -2.35
N PRO A 1179 5.77 -16.11 -3.46
CA PRO A 1179 5.47 -16.64 -4.79
C PRO A 1179 6.13 -17.98 -5.08
N ASP A 1180 7.21 -18.31 -4.37
CA ASP A 1180 7.99 -19.54 -4.53
C ASP A 1180 7.46 -20.68 -3.64
N ALA A 1181 6.53 -20.38 -2.72
CA ALA A 1181 5.86 -21.37 -1.90
C ALA A 1181 4.85 -22.19 -2.72
N PRO A 1182 4.73 -23.49 -2.45
CA PRO A 1182 3.77 -24.33 -3.12
C PRO A 1182 2.33 -23.86 -2.84
N PRO A 1183 1.43 -23.90 -3.84
CA PRO A 1183 0.10 -23.26 -3.77
C PRO A 1183 -0.88 -23.92 -2.78
N ARG A 1184 -0.53 -25.07 -2.19
CA ARG A 1184 -1.34 -25.78 -1.20
C ARG A 1184 -0.45 -26.24 -0.05
N LEU A 1185 -0.27 -25.35 0.93
CA LEU A 1185 0.31 -25.71 2.20
C LEU A 1185 -0.82 -26.07 3.19
N PRO A 1186 -0.61 -27.07 4.07
CA PRO A 1186 -1.56 -27.32 5.15
C PRO A 1186 -1.66 -26.06 6.05
N PRO A 1187 -2.82 -25.82 6.67
CA PRO A 1187 -2.96 -24.72 7.64
C PRO A 1187 -1.93 -24.86 8.76
N LEU A 1188 -1.59 -23.74 9.38
CA LEU A 1188 -0.73 -23.75 10.56
C LEU A 1188 -1.38 -24.63 11.66
N PRO A 1189 -0.58 -25.42 12.40
CA PRO A 1189 -1.12 -26.26 13.47
C PRO A 1189 -1.64 -25.45 14.67
N PHE A 1190 -1.39 -24.14 14.70
CA PHE A 1190 -1.82 -23.21 15.73
C PHE A 1190 -2.39 -21.93 15.12
N THR A 1191 -3.14 -21.18 15.93
CA THR A 1191 -3.69 -19.87 15.57
C THR A 1191 -2.56 -18.83 15.53
N ASP A 1192 -2.52 -18.08 14.45
CA ASP A 1192 -1.53 -17.01 14.27
C ASP A 1192 -1.72 -15.93 15.34
N HIS A 1193 -0.62 -15.41 15.89
CA HIS A 1193 -0.68 -14.33 16.88
C HIS A 1193 -1.46 -13.12 16.35
N ALA A 1194 -1.37 -12.82 15.05
CA ALA A 1194 -2.17 -11.77 14.43
C ALA A 1194 -3.68 -12.03 14.52
N GLU A 1195 -4.11 -13.30 14.44
CA GLU A 1195 -5.51 -13.68 14.56
C GLU A 1195 -6.00 -13.66 16.00
N ASP A 1196 -5.16 -14.09 16.94
CA ASP A 1196 -5.47 -14.05 18.38
C ASP A 1196 -5.63 -12.59 18.85
N MET A 1197 -4.84 -11.67 18.29
CA MET A 1197 -4.86 -10.23 18.61
C MET A 1197 -5.82 -9.42 17.75
N ALA A 1198 -6.60 -10.05 16.86
CA ALA A 1198 -7.50 -9.32 15.95
C ALA A 1198 -8.57 -8.50 16.69
N GLY A 1199 -8.96 -8.89 17.90
CA GLY A 1199 -9.93 -8.15 18.74
C GLY A 1199 -9.31 -7.07 19.64
N ILE A 1200 -7.98 -6.97 19.69
CA ILE A 1200 -7.26 -6.07 20.61
C ILE A 1200 -6.76 -4.84 19.82
N MET A 1201 -7.22 -3.66 20.24
CA MET A 1201 -6.97 -2.38 19.55
C MET A 1201 -5.96 -1.48 20.29
N TYR A 1202 -4.95 -2.08 20.93
CA TYR A 1202 -3.80 -1.32 21.42
C TYR A 1202 -2.83 -1.02 20.27
N ALA A 1203 -2.00 -0.01 20.51
CA ALA A 1203 -0.95 0.39 19.57
C ALA A 1203 -0.03 -0.81 19.27
N PRO A 1204 0.37 -1.02 18.00
CA PRO A 1204 1.13 -2.20 17.57
C PRO A 1204 2.42 -2.38 18.37
N GLU A 1205 3.01 -1.30 18.87
CA GLU A 1205 4.22 -1.30 19.69
C GLU A 1205 4.01 -1.96 21.06
N LEU A 1206 2.81 -1.83 21.64
CA LEU A 1206 2.48 -2.42 22.94
C LEU A 1206 2.24 -3.93 22.85
N ILE A 1207 1.71 -4.38 21.70
CA ILE A 1207 1.36 -5.78 21.44
C ILE A 1207 2.40 -6.52 20.60
N ALA A 1208 3.54 -5.88 20.33
CA ALA A 1208 4.58 -6.46 19.51
C ALA A 1208 5.06 -7.77 20.17
N PRO A 1209 4.94 -8.92 19.49
CA PRO A 1209 5.43 -10.18 20.02
C PRO A 1209 6.97 -10.19 20.01
N HIS A 1210 7.55 -11.18 20.68
CA HIS A 1210 8.96 -11.51 20.48
C HIS A 1210 9.17 -11.87 19.01
N PRO A 1211 10.17 -11.29 18.33
CA PRO A 1211 10.30 -11.48 16.90
C PRO A 1211 10.77 -12.90 16.59
N ILE A 1212 10.22 -13.45 15.52
CA ILE A 1212 10.60 -14.74 14.98
C ILE A 1212 11.71 -14.52 13.95
N ILE A 1213 12.82 -15.25 14.04
CA ILE A 1213 13.93 -15.17 13.07
C ILE A 1213 13.52 -15.93 11.80
N TRP A 1214 13.69 -15.33 10.64
CA TRP A 1214 13.36 -15.95 9.35
C TRP A 1214 14.63 -16.35 8.60
N LEU A 1215 14.91 -17.66 8.58
CA LEU A 1215 16.09 -18.22 7.93
C LEU A 1215 15.77 -18.80 6.54
N PRO A 1216 16.74 -18.76 5.59
CA PRO A 1216 16.59 -19.43 4.30
C PRO A 1216 16.59 -20.95 4.48
N ASN A 1217 15.76 -21.67 3.73
CA ASN A 1217 15.75 -23.13 3.75
C ASN A 1217 16.75 -23.67 2.73
N ASP A 1218 17.92 -24.08 3.23
CA ASP A 1218 18.99 -24.62 2.39
C ASP A 1218 18.91 -26.15 2.23
N SER A 1219 19.36 -26.62 1.06
CA SER A 1219 19.50 -28.02 0.68
C SER A 1219 20.46 -28.81 1.58
N ALA A 1220 21.48 -28.15 2.16
CA ALA A 1220 22.43 -28.79 3.07
C ALA A 1220 21.84 -29.11 4.45
N GLY A 1221 20.67 -28.56 4.77
CA GLY A 1221 20.06 -28.73 6.08
C GLY A 1221 20.72 -27.93 7.20
N VAL A 1222 21.71 -27.09 6.91
CA VAL A 1222 22.40 -26.22 7.89
C VAL A 1222 21.41 -25.26 8.56
N ALA A 1223 20.50 -24.67 7.79
CA ALA A 1223 19.47 -23.80 8.34
C ALA A 1223 18.53 -24.54 9.33
N ARG A 1224 18.29 -25.84 9.12
CA ARG A 1224 17.46 -26.66 10.03
C ARG A 1224 18.20 -26.97 11.33
N SER A 1225 19.49 -27.28 11.26
CA SER A 1225 20.29 -27.47 12.48
C SER A 1225 20.38 -26.16 13.26
N GLU A 1226 20.60 -25.03 12.57
CA GLU A 1226 20.70 -23.73 13.23
C GLU A 1226 19.37 -23.30 13.87
N ALA A 1227 18.25 -23.52 13.19
CA ALA A 1227 16.92 -23.27 13.75
C ALA A 1227 16.68 -24.09 15.04
N VAL A 1228 17.09 -25.36 15.06
CA VAL A 1228 16.99 -26.22 16.25
C VAL A 1228 17.89 -25.71 17.38
N ASP A 1229 19.10 -25.26 17.05
CA ASP A 1229 20.05 -24.76 18.05
C ASP A 1229 19.63 -23.41 18.64
N LEU A 1230 19.12 -22.50 17.80
CA LEU A 1230 18.51 -21.23 18.23
C LEU A 1230 17.33 -21.46 19.17
N GLN A 1231 16.44 -22.40 18.84
CA GLN A 1231 15.29 -22.71 19.70
C GLN A 1231 15.73 -23.39 21.01
N LYS A 1232 16.68 -24.34 20.94
CA LYS A 1232 17.09 -25.15 22.10
C LYS A 1232 17.99 -24.43 23.09
N TYR A 1233 18.94 -23.63 22.59
CA TYR A 1233 19.98 -23.00 23.42
C TYR A 1233 19.74 -21.51 23.66
N HIS A 1234 19.07 -20.83 22.74
CA HIS A 1234 18.85 -19.39 22.84
C HIS A 1234 17.40 -18.99 23.15
N ASP A 1235 16.44 -19.92 23.09
CA ASP A 1235 15.00 -19.67 23.25
C ASP A 1235 14.48 -18.62 22.24
N LEU A 1236 15.09 -18.61 21.05
CA LEU A 1236 14.68 -17.74 19.95
C LEU A 1236 13.81 -18.56 19.00
N GLN A 1237 12.62 -18.06 18.69
CA GLN A 1237 11.74 -18.70 17.73
C GLN A 1237 12.28 -18.49 16.31
N VAL A 1238 12.29 -19.56 15.52
CA VAL A 1238 12.87 -19.55 14.17
C VAL A 1238 11.92 -20.21 13.19
N THR A 1239 11.81 -19.61 12.02
CA THR A 1239 11.03 -20.13 10.90
C THR A 1239 11.90 -20.25 9.67
N LEU A 1240 11.64 -21.29 8.89
CA LEU A 1240 12.37 -21.59 7.66
C LEU A 1240 11.52 -21.21 6.46
N ASP A 1241 12.17 -20.60 5.47
CA ASP A 1241 11.55 -20.24 4.19
C ASP A 1241 10.94 -21.46 3.49
N VAL A 1242 9.67 -21.39 3.10
CA VAL A 1242 8.97 -22.51 2.49
C VAL A 1242 9.13 -22.44 0.98
N ARG A 1243 10.09 -23.20 0.43
CA ARG A 1243 10.31 -23.32 -1.03
C ARG A 1243 9.69 -24.60 -1.59
N ALA A 1244 9.35 -24.58 -2.88
CA ALA A 1244 8.94 -25.78 -3.58
C ALA A 1244 10.01 -26.88 -3.49
N ASN A 1245 9.59 -28.13 -3.24
CA ASN A 1245 10.46 -29.31 -3.14
C ASN A 1245 11.24 -29.64 -4.43
N GLU A 1246 11.03 -28.88 -5.51
CA GLU A 1246 11.74 -29.03 -6.79
C GLU A 1246 13.02 -28.17 -6.83
N ASP A 1247 13.05 -27.03 -6.14
CA ASP A 1247 14.24 -26.17 -6.00
C ASP A 1247 15.19 -26.67 -4.90
N VAL A 1248 14.64 -27.36 -3.89
CA VAL A 1248 15.43 -28.18 -2.99
C VAL A 1248 15.67 -29.49 -3.72
N MET A 1249 16.76 -29.58 -4.50
CA MET A 1249 17.11 -30.78 -5.29
C MET A 1249 16.66 -32.02 -4.54
N ARG A 1250 15.65 -32.71 -5.11
CA ARG A 1250 15.16 -33.95 -4.51
C ARG A 1250 16.37 -34.84 -4.33
N ARG A 1251 16.64 -35.17 -3.06
CA ARG A 1251 17.43 -36.34 -2.71
C ARG A 1251 16.82 -37.49 -3.51
N ALA A 1252 17.45 -37.83 -4.62
CA ALA A 1252 17.11 -39.05 -5.34
C ALA A 1252 17.36 -40.13 -4.29
N SER A 1253 16.29 -40.64 -3.70
CA SER A 1253 16.37 -41.75 -2.77
C SER A 1253 16.79 -42.95 -3.60
N SER A 1254 18.10 -43.09 -3.78
CA SER A 1254 18.75 -44.27 -4.34
C SER A 1254 18.49 -45.53 -3.49
N SER A 1255 17.75 -45.41 -2.39
CA SER A 1255 17.35 -46.52 -1.52
C SER A 1255 16.00 -47.18 -1.86
N SER A 1256 15.27 -46.79 -2.91
CA SER A 1256 14.04 -47.54 -3.31
C SER A 1256 14.27 -48.66 -4.33
N GLN A 1257 15.51 -48.91 -4.75
CA GLN A 1257 15.82 -50.00 -5.70
C GLN A 1257 16.65 -51.10 -5.08
N ARG A 1258 16.18 -51.69 -3.96
CA ARG A 1258 16.59 -53.05 -3.56
C ARG A 1258 15.63 -53.64 -2.52
N GLN A 1259 14.51 -54.17 -3.01
CA GLN A 1259 13.90 -55.35 -2.39
C GLN A 1259 13.39 -56.28 -3.51
N SER A 1260 14.14 -57.38 -3.66
CA SER A 1260 13.78 -58.65 -4.30
C SER A 1260 13.09 -58.58 -5.68
N ARG A 1261 13.91 -58.74 -6.72
CA ARG A 1261 13.91 -60.02 -7.42
C ARG A 1261 15.22 -60.71 -7.12
#